data_AF-A0A947IY94-F1
#
_entry.id   AF-A0A947IY94-F1
#
_cell.length_a   1.000
_cell.length_b   1.000
_cell.length_c   1.000
_cell.angle_alpha   90.00
_cell.angle_beta   90.00
_cell.angle_gamma   90.00
#
_symmetry.space_group_name_H-M   'P 1'
#
loop_
_entity.id
_entity.type
_entity.pdbx_description
1 polymer ?
#
loop_
_entity_poly.entity_id
_entity_poly.type
_entity_poly.pdbx_seq_one_letter_code
_entity_poly.pdbx_strand_id
1 'polypeptide(L)'
;DLGAYEYDGTFFSEFTPENRSKENPLNTDISFRVQNKKYSKDELSISIEVNNKKYTDYTIINNNGSTTNTDMYVRFAVDSLSEPIVDVIVRVLSPENQNEYQDYSFFTTLFSAPSDSKQNIYVAPWGSDNAGKGTFADPYQSPNKGLKEVAAGGTVHLYPGTYIIENIQWPTKDNLTLTSFEAGGGNNKNVILDGSNAAESCIDIINSVTLNIAGLTFQKSAYVPGKYCICITAPEGIKTITNCIIKNVSRGICISGANNVNVINTKIINPSNKIGELGIAIVNNCLNVSLENCLINNLGGGLCIDGRYTRVTVNNCTFWPGESYAIFNQVVPEDNITILNSILWDNGTTAKVQGIGRMYFYNCNVKGGVAEYPGADNINEDPLFVDPQSSNFKLKGGSPCIDSGTTNILLTKDIENNPRPLGYGYDMGAYESTCTTYLSEFAPEINSTNNLLDTNISFRVQDYKYSKDNLNISIDLNGKNYSDYTIVKDNGSLENTDMYLVFDVDDFSSAKGCVTINVSNPDNIIIQKPYCFFSNQEIIFVAPWGDDTNGLGTTSNPYKTPQQGLDLVAPGGTVYLYSGTYNIETIHWPGKDNLTLSSYAEDGSISSNVILDAKASRGYIYANQPINLKIIGIIIQNAGNWPNYMGIDLGPLVKSAIIEKCIIRNNGIIANAQRLKVSNSLIYECKGHGILLKNTKA
;
A
#
# COMPACT_ATOMS: atom_id res chain seq x y z
N ASP A 1 -15.18 12.38 12.50
CA ASP A 1 -16.02 12.09 11.32
C ASP A 1 -16.79 13.29 10.84
N LEU A 2 -16.28 13.95 9.80
CA LEU A 2 -17.07 14.74 8.84
C LEU A 2 -16.43 14.51 7.47
N GLY A 3 -17.20 13.92 6.54
CA GLY A 3 -16.72 13.35 5.28
C GLY A 3 -16.29 14.39 4.25
N ALA A 4 -15.21 14.07 3.53
CA ALA A 4 -14.81 14.75 2.31
C ALA A 4 -15.66 14.24 1.14
N TYR A 5 -16.29 15.14 0.39
CA TYR A 5 -16.89 14.83 -0.91
C TYR A 5 -15.93 15.27 -2.01
N GLU A 6 -15.65 14.37 -2.95
CA GLU A 6 -14.83 14.61 -4.14
C GLU A 6 -15.74 15.00 -5.31
N TYR A 7 -15.51 16.19 -5.88
CA TYR A 7 -16.11 16.60 -7.15
C TYR A 7 -15.08 17.42 -7.93
N ASP A 8 -14.78 17.02 -9.17
CA ASP A 8 -13.86 17.69 -10.10
C ASP A 8 -12.42 17.96 -9.62
N GLY A 9 -11.87 17.09 -8.78
CA GLY A 9 -10.42 17.06 -8.47
C GLY A 9 -9.91 18.23 -7.62
N THR A 10 -10.80 18.97 -6.96
CA THR A 10 -10.47 20.01 -5.99
C THR A 10 -10.95 19.58 -4.61
N PHE A 11 -10.05 19.52 -3.62
CA PHE A 11 -10.36 19.14 -2.25
C PHE A 11 -10.28 20.37 -1.33
N PHE A 12 -11.04 20.36 -0.23
CA PHE A 12 -10.82 21.26 0.89
C PHE A 12 -10.51 20.42 2.12
N SER A 13 -9.49 20.81 2.88
CA SER A 13 -9.23 20.25 4.20
C SER A 13 -8.96 21.41 5.15
N GLU A 14 -9.78 21.48 6.20
CA GLU A 14 -9.59 22.32 7.40
C GLU A 14 -9.87 23.83 7.23
N PHE A 15 -10.71 24.31 8.15
CA PHE A 15 -11.13 25.70 8.33
C PHE A 15 -10.74 26.14 9.73
N THR A 16 -9.98 27.23 9.85
CA THR A 16 -9.56 27.76 11.17
C THR A 16 -9.72 29.29 11.21
N PRO A 17 -10.72 29.84 11.93
CA PRO A 17 -10.83 31.27 12.14
C PRO A 17 -9.80 31.75 13.18
N GLU A 18 -9.09 32.86 12.93
CA GLU A 18 -8.02 33.39 13.80
C GLU A 18 -8.23 34.87 14.17
N ASN A 19 -8.05 35.25 15.44
CA ASN A 19 -8.23 36.63 15.89
C ASN A 19 -6.96 37.49 15.65
N ARG A 20 -7.12 38.67 15.07
CA ARG A 20 -6.08 39.60 14.64
C ARG A 20 -5.44 40.37 15.79
N SER A 21 -6.13 40.58 16.93
CA SER A 21 -5.57 41.34 18.06
C SER A 21 -5.85 40.72 19.44
N LYS A 22 -4.89 40.86 20.36
CA LYS A 22 -5.06 40.48 21.79
C LYS A 22 -6.01 41.42 22.55
N GLU A 23 -6.37 42.57 21.97
CA GLU A 23 -7.09 43.66 22.64
C GLU A 23 -8.52 43.86 22.13
N ASN A 24 -8.89 43.29 20.99
CA ASN A 24 -10.22 43.43 20.42
C ASN A 24 -10.66 42.13 19.74
N PRO A 25 -11.52 41.32 20.38
CA PRO A 25 -11.93 40.00 19.91
C PRO A 25 -12.75 40.00 18.60
N LEU A 26 -12.96 41.18 17.99
CA LEU A 26 -13.80 41.37 16.81
C LEU A 26 -13.04 41.42 15.49
N ASN A 27 -11.70 41.51 15.51
CA ASN A 27 -10.87 41.60 14.32
C ASN A 27 -10.38 40.18 13.98
N THR A 28 -10.85 39.51 12.93
CA THR A 28 -10.55 38.08 12.70
C THR A 28 -9.98 37.89 11.29
N ASP A 29 -8.82 37.27 11.15
CA ASP A 29 -8.40 36.73 9.86
C ASP A 29 -9.00 35.32 9.72
N ILE A 30 -9.66 35.04 8.60
CA ILE A 30 -10.18 33.69 8.32
C ILE A 30 -9.24 33.02 7.33
N SER A 31 -8.69 31.87 7.72
CA SER A 31 -7.75 31.12 6.89
C SER A 31 -8.22 29.68 6.67
N PHE A 32 -8.01 29.17 5.47
CA PHE A 32 -8.30 27.78 5.11
C PHE A 32 -7.40 27.32 3.97
N ARG A 33 -7.27 26.00 3.83
CA ARG A 33 -6.50 25.38 2.76
C ARG A 33 -7.41 25.00 1.59
N VAL A 34 -6.99 25.37 0.40
CA VAL A 34 -7.58 24.97 -0.87
C VAL A 34 -6.64 23.95 -1.50
N GLN A 35 -6.99 22.66 -1.43
CA GLN A 35 -6.21 21.61 -2.08
C GLN A 35 -6.57 21.55 -3.57
N ASN A 36 -5.79 22.25 -4.38
CA ASN A 36 -6.06 22.41 -5.80
C ASN A 36 -5.02 21.65 -6.63
N LYS A 37 -5.45 20.61 -7.35
CA LYS A 37 -4.60 19.79 -8.22
C LYS A 37 -4.80 20.09 -9.71
N LYS A 38 -5.74 20.97 -10.09
CA LYS A 38 -6.17 21.17 -11.49
C LYS A 38 -5.94 22.58 -12.06
N TYR A 39 -6.06 23.63 -11.27
CA TYR A 39 -5.97 25.01 -11.77
C TYR A 39 -4.77 25.77 -11.20
N SER A 40 -4.28 26.79 -11.90
CA SER A 40 -3.29 27.73 -11.35
C SER A 40 -3.96 28.77 -10.45
N LYS A 41 -3.16 29.47 -9.62
CA LYS A 41 -3.67 30.47 -8.67
C LYS A 41 -4.48 31.61 -9.31
N ASP A 42 -4.14 31.97 -10.55
CA ASP A 42 -4.70 33.13 -11.25
C ASP A 42 -5.99 32.76 -12.00
N GLU A 43 -6.30 31.47 -12.08
CA GLU A 43 -7.50 30.92 -12.70
C GLU A 43 -8.66 30.74 -11.71
N LEU A 44 -8.40 30.86 -10.40
CA LEU A 44 -9.40 30.70 -9.35
C LEU A 44 -9.83 32.05 -8.77
N SER A 45 -11.14 32.22 -8.59
CA SER A 45 -11.69 33.32 -7.79
C SER A 45 -12.22 32.78 -6.46
N ILE A 46 -11.65 33.24 -5.35
CA ILE A 46 -11.98 32.78 -4.00
C ILE A 46 -12.67 33.91 -3.23
N SER A 47 -13.76 33.59 -2.54
CA SER A 47 -14.44 34.52 -1.64
C SER A 47 -14.99 33.79 -0.42
N ILE A 48 -15.18 34.52 0.66
CA ILE A 48 -15.93 34.03 1.83
C ILE A 48 -17.11 34.94 2.12
N GLU A 49 -18.12 34.40 2.78
CA GLU A 49 -19.23 35.16 3.36
C GLU A 49 -19.30 34.83 4.84
N VAL A 50 -19.17 35.84 5.69
CA VAL A 50 -19.15 35.72 7.15
C VAL A 50 -20.34 36.51 7.69
N ASN A 51 -21.28 35.85 8.37
CA ASN A 51 -22.52 36.48 8.84
C ASN A 51 -23.21 37.34 7.76
N ASN A 52 -23.35 36.79 6.55
CA ASN A 52 -23.91 37.45 5.36
C ASN A 52 -23.12 38.66 4.79
N LYS A 53 -21.88 38.90 5.25
CA LYS A 53 -20.98 39.89 4.65
C LYS A 53 -19.93 39.18 3.79
N LYS A 54 -19.86 39.51 2.50
CA LYS A 54 -18.93 38.92 1.53
C LYS A 54 -17.57 39.60 1.57
N TYR A 55 -16.51 38.80 1.53
CA TYR A 55 -15.11 39.19 1.43
C TYR A 55 -14.49 38.52 0.22
N THR A 56 -13.88 39.31 -0.66
CA THR A 56 -13.23 38.84 -1.90
C THR A 56 -11.74 39.12 -1.93
N ASP A 57 -11.27 40.01 -1.05
CA ASP A 57 -9.86 40.32 -0.93
C ASP A 57 -9.20 39.31 -0.01
N TYR A 58 -8.31 38.51 -0.58
CA TYR A 58 -7.52 37.53 0.14
C TYR A 58 -6.04 37.64 -0.21
N THR A 59 -5.23 37.12 0.68
CA THR A 59 -3.80 36.89 0.45
C THR A 59 -3.54 35.40 0.43
N ILE A 60 -2.74 34.94 -0.53
CA ILE A 60 -2.22 33.58 -0.54
C ILE A 60 -0.97 33.57 0.34
N ILE A 61 -1.01 32.83 1.43
CA ILE A 61 0.04 32.83 2.46
C ILE A 61 1.06 31.69 2.31
N ASN A 62 0.75 30.70 1.47
CA ASN A 62 1.70 29.67 1.06
C ASN A 62 1.50 29.36 -0.43
N ASN A 63 2.39 29.91 -1.23
CA ASN A 63 2.68 29.42 -2.56
C ASN A 63 4.20 29.47 -2.68
N ASN A 64 4.86 28.32 -2.80
CA ASN A 64 6.33 28.14 -2.84
C ASN A 64 6.99 28.78 -4.08
N GLY A 65 6.53 29.94 -4.54
CA GLY A 65 6.87 30.53 -5.84
C GLY A 65 6.36 29.70 -7.03
N SER A 66 5.49 28.71 -6.79
CA SER A 66 5.06 27.77 -7.82
C SER A 66 3.89 28.33 -8.63
N THR A 67 3.96 28.20 -9.95
CA THR A 67 2.84 28.48 -10.86
C THR A 67 2.02 27.22 -11.16
N THR A 68 2.34 26.08 -10.55
CA THR A 68 1.67 24.79 -10.79
C THR A 68 0.53 24.55 -9.81
N ASN A 69 -0.32 23.55 -10.13
CA ASN A 69 -1.49 23.17 -9.35
C ASN A 69 -1.12 22.52 -8.01
N THR A 70 -0.78 23.35 -7.03
CA THR A 70 -0.46 22.94 -5.66
C THR A 70 -1.48 23.47 -4.66
N ASP A 71 -1.51 22.88 -3.46
CA ASP A 71 -2.33 23.38 -2.36
C ASP A 71 -2.02 24.86 -2.08
N MET A 72 -3.08 25.66 -1.95
CA MET A 72 -2.99 27.07 -1.60
C MET A 72 -3.53 27.29 -0.20
N TYR A 73 -2.85 28.10 0.59
CA TYR A 73 -3.37 28.58 1.86
C TYR A 73 -3.85 30.02 1.66
N VAL A 74 -5.11 30.25 1.97
CA VAL A 74 -5.79 31.52 1.68
C VAL A 74 -6.17 32.17 2.99
N ARG A 75 -5.89 33.47 3.10
CA ARG A 75 -6.23 34.29 4.26
C ARG A 75 -7.08 35.49 3.84
N PHE A 76 -8.23 35.67 4.49
CA PHE A 76 -9.09 36.84 4.36
C PHE A 76 -8.94 37.74 5.58
N ALA A 77 -8.77 39.04 5.35
CA ALA A 77 -8.86 40.04 6.40
C ALA A 77 -10.33 40.42 6.60
N VAL A 78 -10.94 40.04 7.72
CA VAL A 78 -12.33 40.37 8.05
C VAL A 78 -12.34 41.60 8.96
N ASP A 79 -12.98 42.68 8.51
CA ASP A 79 -13.19 43.88 9.34
C ASP A 79 -13.84 43.52 10.68
N SER A 80 -13.64 44.37 11.70
CA SER A 80 -14.26 44.23 13.01
C SER A 80 -15.75 43.94 12.90
N LEU A 81 -16.15 42.70 13.24
CA LEU A 81 -17.56 42.28 13.21
C LEU A 81 -18.29 42.88 14.42
N SER A 82 -19.55 43.31 14.25
CA SER A 82 -20.38 43.78 15.37
C SER A 82 -21.00 42.64 16.17
N GLU A 83 -20.94 41.41 15.64
CA GLU A 83 -21.55 40.20 16.19
C GLU A 83 -20.58 39.00 16.07
N PRO A 84 -20.70 37.97 16.94
CA PRO A 84 -19.90 36.75 16.85
C PRO A 84 -20.08 36.04 15.50
N ILE A 85 -19.05 35.34 15.01
CA ILE A 85 -19.15 34.53 13.78
C ILE A 85 -20.10 33.34 14.05
N VAL A 86 -21.23 33.31 13.33
CA VAL A 86 -22.25 32.26 13.43
C VAL A 86 -22.21 31.34 12.20
N ASP A 87 -21.86 31.89 11.04
CA ASP A 87 -21.81 31.17 9.78
C ASP A 87 -20.67 31.70 8.88
N VAL A 88 -19.98 30.77 8.21
CA VAL A 88 -18.97 31.07 7.21
C VAL A 88 -19.20 30.20 5.98
N ILE A 89 -19.43 30.85 4.84
CA ILE A 89 -19.59 30.21 3.54
C ILE A 89 -18.34 30.49 2.71
N VAL A 90 -17.66 29.45 2.26
CA VAL A 90 -16.52 29.57 1.34
C VAL A 90 -17.00 29.31 -0.08
N ARG A 91 -16.62 30.18 -1.02
CA ARG A 91 -16.93 30.04 -2.45
C ARG A 91 -15.65 30.10 -3.28
N VAL A 92 -15.48 29.12 -4.17
CA VAL A 92 -14.39 29.07 -5.15
C VAL A 92 -14.98 28.89 -6.54
N LEU A 93 -14.57 29.75 -7.49
CA LEU A 93 -14.97 29.68 -8.89
C LEU A 93 -13.77 29.29 -9.75
N SER A 94 -13.96 28.31 -10.63
CA SER A 94 -12.99 27.91 -11.67
C SER A 94 -13.40 28.47 -13.04
N PRO A 95 -12.49 28.46 -14.04
CA PRO A 95 -12.79 28.98 -15.38
C PRO A 95 -13.91 28.21 -16.09
N GLU A 96 -14.06 26.91 -15.80
CA GLU A 96 -15.04 26.02 -16.44
C GLU A 96 -16.46 26.17 -15.84
N ASN A 97 -16.57 26.64 -14.59
CA ASN A 97 -17.84 26.75 -13.85
C ASN A 97 -18.08 28.16 -13.28
N GLN A 98 -18.18 29.16 -14.15
CA GLN A 98 -18.49 30.54 -13.72
C GLN A 98 -19.92 30.74 -13.16
N ASN A 99 -20.82 29.75 -13.31
CA ASN A 99 -22.23 29.84 -12.91
C ASN A 99 -22.70 28.79 -11.89
N GLU A 100 -21.84 27.85 -11.49
CA GLU A 100 -22.16 26.85 -10.45
C GLU A 100 -21.34 27.13 -9.19
N TYR A 101 -22.01 27.65 -8.17
CA TYR A 101 -21.42 27.87 -6.86
C TYR A 101 -21.28 26.54 -6.12
N GLN A 102 -20.09 26.23 -5.60
CA GLN A 102 -19.98 25.28 -4.50
C GLN A 102 -19.97 26.06 -3.19
N ASP A 103 -21.11 26.06 -2.50
CA ASP A 103 -21.25 26.63 -1.17
C ASP A 103 -20.84 25.56 -0.14
N TYR A 104 -19.78 25.84 0.62
CA TYR A 104 -19.44 25.07 1.81
C TYR A 104 -19.85 25.88 3.05
N SER A 105 -20.93 25.48 3.70
CA SER A 105 -21.43 26.08 4.94
C SER A 105 -20.76 25.41 6.15
N PHE A 106 -20.04 26.18 6.96
CA PHE A 106 -19.44 25.69 8.20
C PHE A 106 -20.19 26.25 9.41
N PHE A 107 -20.99 25.42 10.08
CA PHE A 107 -21.59 25.79 11.36
C PHE A 107 -20.56 25.65 12.48
N THR A 108 -20.06 26.77 13.02
CA THR A 108 -19.20 26.75 14.20
C THR A 108 -19.99 27.09 15.46
N THR A 109 -20.03 26.18 16.43
CA THR A 109 -20.48 26.47 17.79
C THR A 109 -19.63 27.59 18.40
N LEU A 110 -20.29 28.60 19.01
CA LEU A 110 -19.74 29.71 19.79
C LEU A 110 -18.29 29.51 20.25
N PHE A 111 -17.33 30.15 19.57
CA PHE A 111 -15.97 30.26 20.09
C PHE A 111 -15.95 31.28 21.24
N SER A 112 -15.80 30.77 22.46
CA SER A 112 -15.14 31.55 23.52
C SER A 112 -13.64 31.62 23.21
N ALA A 113 -13.01 32.75 23.54
CA ALA A 113 -11.62 33.06 23.22
C ALA A 113 -10.66 31.87 23.51
N PRO A 114 -9.66 31.58 22.64
CA PRO A 114 -8.66 30.59 22.98
C PRO A 114 -7.91 31.08 24.22
N SER A 115 -7.95 30.28 25.29
CA SER A 115 -7.10 30.49 26.45
C SER A 115 -5.64 30.51 26.02
N ASP A 116 -4.85 31.37 26.67
CA ASP A 116 -3.44 31.73 26.50
C ASP A 116 -2.42 30.56 26.61
N SER A 117 -2.82 29.33 26.37
CA SER A 117 -1.95 28.17 26.44
C SER A 117 -1.27 27.99 25.07
N LYS A 118 -0.06 28.55 24.88
CA LYS A 118 0.84 28.30 23.72
C LYS A 118 1.27 26.82 23.63
N GLN A 119 0.34 25.89 23.68
CA GLN A 119 0.55 24.45 23.74
C GLN A 119 0.80 23.85 22.36
N ASN A 120 0.36 24.50 21.28
CA ASN A 120 0.72 24.14 19.92
C ASN A 120 1.33 25.36 19.24
N ILE A 121 2.55 25.20 18.74
CA ILE A 121 3.26 26.21 17.96
C ILE A 121 3.58 25.63 16.59
N TYR A 122 3.36 26.42 15.55
CA TYR A 122 3.66 26.04 14.18
C TYR A 122 4.84 26.83 13.63
N VAL A 123 5.68 26.16 12.87
CA VAL A 123 6.89 26.70 12.25
C VAL A 123 6.91 26.29 10.78
N ALA A 124 7.24 27.21 9.88
CA ALA A 124 7.33 26.95 8.44
C ALA A 124 8.55 27.66 7.83
N PRO A 125 9.14 27.15 6.73
CA PRO A 125 10.30 27.82 6.11
C PRO A 125 9.99 29.24 5.61
N TRP A 126 8.72 29.49 5.28
CA TRP A 126 8.17 30.77 4.83
C TRP A 126 7.64 31.65 5.98
N GLY A 127 7.69 31.18 7.23
CA GLY A 127 7.23 31.92 8.40
C GLY A 127 8.11 33.13 8.74
N SER A 128 7.83 33.80 9.86
CA SER A 128 8.65 34.92 10.35
C SER A 128 8.91 34.82 11.85
N ASP A 129 10.17 34.87 12.26
CA ASP A 129 10.52 34.89 13.69
C ASP A 129 10.27 36.25 14.36
N ASN A 130 10.22 37.32 13.57
CA ASN A 130 10.02 38.69 14.05
C ASN A 130 8.54 39.07 14.08
N ALA A 131 7.80 38.72 13.03
CA ALA A 131 6.40 39.12 12.86
C ALA A 131 5.40 37.99 13.07
N GLY A 132 5.83 36.73 12.90
CA GLY A 132 4.96 35.57 13.04
C GLY A 132 4.49 35.39 14.48
N LYS A 133 3.33 34.76 14.64
CA LYS A 133 2.69 34.52 15.94
C LYS A 133 2.86 33.08 16.44
N GLY A 134 3.42 32.19 15.61
CA GLY A 134 3.55 30.75 15.91
C GLY A 134 2.23 29.99 15.81
N THR A 135 1.23 30.59 15.15
CA THR A 135 -0.06 29.96 14.89
C THR A 135 0.01 29.17 13.59
N PHE A 136 -1.03 28.37 13.31
CA PHE A 136 -1.11 27.58 12.11
C PHE A 136 -1.02 28.44 10.84
N ALA A 137 -1.75 29.56 10.77
CA ALA A 137 -1.74 30.43 9.60
C ALA A 137 -0.60 31.45 9.61
N ASP A 138 -0.03 31.78 10.77
CA ASP A 138 1.07 32.74 10.92
C ASP A 138 2.23 32.12 11.74
N PRO A 139 2.93 31.13 11.15
CA PRO A 139 3.94 30.35 11.84
C PRO A 139 5.23 31.15 12.05
N TYR A 140 6.02 30.72 13.03
CA TYR A 140 7.41 31.16 13.13
C TYR A 140 8.23 30.59 11.97
N GLN A 141 9.41 31.17 11.73
CA GLN A 141 10.30 30.72 10.67
C GLN A 141 11.23 29.60 11.12
N SER A 142 11.77 29.71 12.34
CA SER A 142 12.79 28.79 12.84
C SER A 142 12.27 27.86 13.94
N PRO A 143 12.74 26.59 13.98
CA PRO A 143 12.45 25.68 15.08
C PRO A 143 12.87 26.24 16.45
N ASN A 144 14.00 26.97 16.50
CA ASN A 144 14.48 27.62 17.72
C ASN A 144 13.47 28.63 18.27
N LYS A 145 12.87 29.46 17.41
CA LYS A 145 11.82 30.38 17.82
C LYS A 145 10.59 29.61 18.31
N GLY A 146 10.19 28.54 17.62
CA GLY A 146 9.07 27.71 18.04
C GLY A 146 9.26 27.10 19.44
N LEU A 147 10.40 26.45 19.67
CA LEU A 147 10.77 25.84 20.96
C LEU A 147 10.92 26.86 22.08
N LYS A 148 11.36 28.09 21.77
CA LYS A 148 11.43 29.18 22.75
C LYS A 148 10.04 29.63 23.21
N GLU A 149 9.06 29.63 22.32
CA GLU A 149 7.74 30.23 22.56
C GLU A 149 6.70 29.24 23.08
N VAL A 150 6.83 27.94 22.75
CA VAL A 150 5.90 26.89 23.20
C VAL A 150 5.86 26.76 24.72
N ALA A 151 4.68 26.55 25.30
CA ALA A 151 4.52 26.28 26.74
C ALA A 151 5.05 24.89 27.11
N ALA A 152 5.39 24.67 28.39
CA ALA A 152 5.75 23.34 28.87
C ALA A 152 4.61 22.33 28.63
N GLY A 153 4.96 21.10 28.26
CA GLY A 153 3.99 20.09 27.79
C GLY A 153 3.52 20.26 26.35
N GLY A 154 3.97 21.30 25.64
CA GLY A 154 3.47 21.65 24.32
C GLY A 154 4.24 21.03 23.15
N THR A 155 3.66 21.19 21.96
CA THR A 155 4.15 20.63 20.70
C THR A 155 4.52 21.74 19.72
N VAL A 156 5.68 21.60 19.10
CA VAL A 156 6.13 22.40 17.96
C VAL A 156 5.98 21.56 16.68
N HIS A 157 5.12 22.01 15.79
CA HIS A 157 4.81 21.38 14.51
C HIS A 157 5.58 22.08 13.40
N LEU A 158 6.41 21.33 12.67
CA LEU A 158 7.19 21.84 11.55
C LEU A 158 6.49 21.52 10.23
N TYR A 159 6.11 22.53 9.46
CA TYR A 159 5.59 22.32 8.11
C TYR A 159 6.64 21.65 7.21
N PRO A 160 6.20 20.87 6.21
CA PRO A 160 7.08 20.35 5.17
C PRO A 160 7.96 21.43 4.55
N GLY A 161 9.23 21.10 4.35
CA GLY A 161 10.23 21.97 3.78
C GLY A 161 11.59 21.84 4.47
N THR A 162 12.56 22.59 3.97
CA THR A 162 13.93 22.58 4.47
C THR A 162 14.17 23.77 5.39
N TYR A 163 14.64 23.50 6.60
CA TYR A 163 15.06 24.49 7.57
C TYR A 163 16.57 24.45 7.69
N ILE A 164 17.23 25.54 7.32
CA ILE A 164 18.66 25.69 7.57
C ILE A 164 18.84 25.99 9.05
N ILE A 165 19.56 25.11 9.75
CA ILE A 165 19.78 25.23 11.18
C ILE A 165 21.27 25.38 11.48
N GLU A 166 21.59 26.28 12.41
CA GLU A 166 22.95 26.45 12.94
C GLU A 166 23.14 25.55 14.16
N ASN A 167 22.24 25.62 15.13
CA ASN A 167 22.20 24.73 16.28
C ASN A 167 20.86 24.91 17.00
N ILE A 168 20.24 23.82 17.43
CA ILE A 168 19.05 23.84 18.28
C ILE A 168 19.46 23.44 19.69
N GLN A 169 19.47 24.42 20.59
CA GLN A 169 19.58 24.14 22.03
C GLN A 169 18.20 23.80 22.56
N TRP A 170 18.03 22.56 23.04
CA TRP A 170 16.75 22.16 23.61
C TRP A 170 16.43 23.01 24.85
N PRO A 171 15.24 23.62 24.95
CA PRO A 171 14.93 24.54 26.04
C PRO A 171 14.78 23.80 27.39
N THR A 172 14.78 24.56 28.49
CA THR A 172 14.59 24.04 29.85
C THR A 172 13.14 23.63 30.18
N LYS A 173 12.21 23.82 29.24
CA LYS A 173 10.80 23.50 29.43
C LYS A 173 10.59 22.00 29.29
N ASP A 174 9.84 21.42 30.22
CA ASP A 174 9.63 19.98 30.30
C ASP A 174 8.51 19.50 29.37
N ASN A 175 8.58 18.22 29.01
CA ASN A 175 7.61 17.47 28.22
C ASN A 175 7.27 18.10 26.87
N LEU A 176 8.28 18.64 26.18
CA LEU A 176 8.08 19.23 24.85
C LEU A 176 8.15 18.19 23.74
N THR A 177 7.35 18.39 22.70
CA THR A 177 7.44 17.62 21.44
C THR A 177 7.86 18.51 20.29
N LEU A 178 8.85 18.07 19.49
CA LEU A 178 9.18 18.65 18.19
C LEU A 178 8.87 17.62 17.11
N THR A 179 7.96 17.94 16.19
CA THR A 179 7.49 16.96 15.21
C THR A 179 7.18 17.57 13.85
N SER A 180 7.18 16.74 12.81
CA SER A 180 6.65 17.12 11.50
C SER A 180 5.15 17.38 11.59
N PHE A 181 4.70 18.39 10.87
CA PHE A 181 3.28 18.66 10.69
C PHE A 181 2.70 17.74 9.62
N GLU A 182 1.63 17.03 9.96
CA GLU A 182 0.91 16.12 9.05
C GLU A 182 -0.53 16.60 8.83
N ALA A 183 -0.86 16.98 7.60
CA ALA A 183 -2.26 17.05 7.19
C ALA A 183 -2.70 15.67 6.69
N GLY A 184 -3.37 14.88 7.53
CA GLY A 184 -4.02 13.62 7.11
C GLY A 184 -3.36 12.30 7.53
N GLY A 185 -2.49 12.27 8.55
CA GLY A 185 -2.15 11.02 9.28
C GLY A 185 -1.27 10.00 8.56
N GLY A 186 -0.25 10.46 7.84
CA GLY A 186 0.78 9.59 7.27
C GLY A 186 2.16 10.24 7.36
N ASN A 187 3.14 9.50 7.89
CA ASN A 187 4.54 9.89 8.10
C ASN A 187 5.18 10.50 6.84
N ASN A 188 5.00 11.81 6.62
CA ASN A 188 5.44 12.48 5.41
C ASN A 188 6.88 12.98 5.56
N LYS A 189 7.79 12.38 4.78
CA LYS A 189 9.26 12.48 4.87
C LYS A 189 9.87 13.83 4.43
N ASN A 190 9.10 14.92 4.49
CA ASN A 190 9.45 16.18 3.82
C ASN A 190 9.84 17.33 4.76
N VAL A 191 9.94 17.11 6.08
CA VAL A 191 10.56 18.08 7.00
C VAL A 191 12.04 17.77 7.12
N ILE A 192 12.88 18.68 6.61
CA ILE A 192 14.33 18.52 6.58
C ILE A 192 14.96 19.59 7.46
N LEU A 193 15.65 19.18 8.51
CA LEU A 193 16.55 20.01 9.29
C LEU A 193 17.96 19.87 8.71
N ASP A 194 18.39 20.88 7.96
CA ASP A 194 19.68 20.90 7.26
C ASP A 194 20.73 21.62 8.10
N GLY A 195 21.68 20.85 8.63
CA GLY A 195 22.77 21.32 9.49
C GLY A 195 23.99 21.81 8.74
N SER A 196 23.88 22.18 7.45
CA SER A 196 25.04 22.61 6.64
C SER A 196 25.80 23.80 7.23
N ASN A 197 25.12 24.63 8.02
CA ASN A 197 25.70 25.80 8.68
C ASN A 197 26.01 25.54 10.16
N ALA A 198 25.83 24.31 10.64
CA ALA A 198 26.07 23.99 12.04
C ALA A 198 27.55 23.93 12.36
N ALA A 199 28.01 24.86 13.21
CA ALA A 199 29.34 24.79 13.83
C ALA A 199 29.40 23.79 15.00
N GLU A 200 28.23 23.29 15.44
CA GLU A 200 28.06 22.36 16.56
C GLU A 200 27.17 21.18 16.16
N SER A 201 26.60 20.47 17.15
CA SER A 201 25.56 19.49 16.90
C SER A 201 24.34 20.17 16.25
N CYS A 202 23.54 19.44 15.47
CA CYS A 202 22.29 20.02 14.96
C CYS A 202 21.31 20.28 16.11
N ILE A 203 21.23 19.35 17.07
CA ILE A 203 20.48 19.51 18.31
C ILE A 203 21.37 19.13 19.50
N ASP A 204 21.42 19.99 20.51
CA ASP A 204 21.99 19.68 21.81
C ASP A 204 20.89 19.67 22.89
N ILE A 205 20.80 18.55 23.61
CA ILE A 205 19.89 18.31 24.73
C ILE A 205 20.74 18.22 26.00
N ILE A 206 20.94 19.38 26.61
CA ILE A 206 21.75 19.54 27.82
C ILE A 206 20.92 19.60 29.11
N ASN A 207 19.64 19.92 28.98
CA ASN A 207 18.73 20.13 30.11
C ASN A 207 18.03 18.82 30.48
N SER A 208 17.98 18.49 31.76
CA SER A 208 17.23 17.36 32.31
C SER A 208 15.72 17.55 32.14
N VAL A 209 15.20 17.12 31.00
CA VAL A 209 13.78 17.22 30.64
C VAL A 209 13.30 15.95 29.95
N THR A 210 12.00 15.72 30.02
CA THR A 210 11.27 14.81 29.17
C THR A 210 11.03 15.48 27.81
N LEU A 211 11.28 14.76 26.72
CA LEU A 211 11.07 15.28 25.37
C LEU A 211 10.73 14.19 24.36
N ASN A 212 10.12 14.63 23.25
CA ASN A 212 9.89 13.81 22.07
C ASN A 212 10.35 14.54 20.80
N ILE A 213 11.13 13.87 19.96
CA ILE A 213 11.49 14.30 18.61
C ILE A 213 10.95 13.26 17.63
N ALA A 214 10.03 13.64 16.75
CA ALA A 214 9.26 12.68 15.95
C ALA A 214 9.14 13.07 14.47
N GLY A 215 9.44 12.14 13.57
CA GLY A 215 9.10 12.28 12.14
C GLY A 215 9.99 13.25 11.33
N LEU A 216 11.19 13.56 11.83
CA LEU A 216 12.08 14.56 11.21
C LEU A 216 13.19 13.91 10.39
N THR A 217 13.58 14.54 9.29
CA THR A 217 14.80 14.22 8.58
C THR A 217 15.90 15.22 8.93
N PHE A 218 17.04 14.73 9.40
CA PHE A 218 18.25 15.50 9.61
C PHE A 218 19.26 15.21 8.50
N GLN A 219 19.90 16.25 7.95
CA GLN A 219 20.91 16.05 6.93
C GLN A 219 22.06 17.05 6.99
N LYS A 220 23.18 16.66 6.35
CA LYS A 220 24.31 17.53 6.00
C LYS A 220 24.89 18.35 7.15
N SER A 221 24.90 17.82 8.38
CA SER A 221 25.65 18.45 9.47
C SER A 221 27.10 18.60 9.03
N ALA A 222 27.66 19.81 9.05
CA ALA A 222 29.06 20.02 8.68
C ALA A 222 29.98 19.05 9.44
N TYR A 223 31.01 18.53 8.77
CA TYR A 223 32.03 17.73 9.44
C TYR A 223 32.76 18.62 10.45
N VAL A 224 32.36 18.54 11.71
CA VAL A 224 33.07 19.13 12.83
C VAL A 224 33.59 17.98 13.68
N PRO A 225 34.91 17.75 13.73
CA PRO A 225 35.50 16.70 14.55
C PRO A 225 34.92 16.70 15.97
N GLY A 226 34.33 15.57 16.38
CA GLY A 226 33.77 15.40 17.73
C GLY A 226 32.30 15.81 17.91
N LYS A 227 31.62 16.33 16.89
CA LYS A 227 30.20 16.74 16.98
C LYS A 227 29.26 15.73 16.33
N TYR A 228 28.02 15.68 16.81
CA TYR A 228 26.99 14.71 16.42
C TYR A 228 25.77 15.42 15.85
N CYS A 229 24.96 14.77 15.02
CA CYS A 229 23.70 15.35 14.58
C CYS A 229 22.79 15.65 15.79
N ILE A 230 22.64 14.69 16.70
CA ILE A 230 21.90 14.88 17.96
C ILE A 230 22.83 14.53 19.11
N CYS A 231 22.99 15.42 20.07
CA CYS A 231 23.79 15.20 21.26
C CYS A 231 22.92 15.33 22.51
N ILE A 232 22.92 14.29 23.35
CA ILE A 232 22.14 14.21 24.58
C ILE A 232 23.12 14.07 25.75
N THR A 233 23.20 15.10 26.59
CA THR A 233 24.03 15.10 27.80
C THR A 233 23.21 15.24 29.09
N ALA A 234 21.89 15.38 28.95
CA ALA A 234 20.95 15.55 30.04
C ALA A 234 20.75 14.26 30.88
N PRO A 235 21.11 14.23 32.17
CA PRO A 235 21.09 12.99 32.97
C PRO A 235 19.68 12.48 33.31
N GLU A 236 18.69 13.37 33.48
CA GLU A 236 17.34 13.01 33.93
C GLU A 236 16.25 13.39 32.92
N GLY A 237 15.04 12.85 33.08
CA GLY A 237 13.94 12.95 32.10
C GLY A 237 14.03 11.89 31.00
N ILE A 238 12.89 11.60 30.35
CA ILE A 238 12.80 10.59 29.28
C ILE A 238 12.98 11.27 27.92
N LYS A 239 13.93 10.81 27.10
CA LYS A 239 14.18 11.38 25.77
C LYS A 239 13.77 10.36 24.72
N THR A 240 12.76 10.70 23.93
CA THR A 240 12.29 9.82 22.85
C THR A 240 12.61 10.43 21.50
N ILE A 241 13.29 9.66 20.64
CA ILE A 241 13.53 9.98 19.23
C ILE A 241 12.83 8.92 18.41
N THR A 242 11.82 9.29 17.63
CA THR A 242 10.98 8.34 16.91
C THR A 242 10.79 8.70 15.44
N ASN A 243 10.73 7.69 14.57
CA ASN A 243 10.44 7.84 13.14
C ASN A 243 11.35 8.87 12.43
N CYS A 244 12.59 9.04 12.89
CA CYS A 244 13.51 10.03 12.35
C CYS A 244 14.43 9.43 11.27
N ILE A 245 14.93 10.27 10.37
CA ILE A 245 15.93 9.89 9.38
C ILE A 245 17.13 10.81 9.54
N ILE A 246 18.29 10.27 9.90
CA ILE A 246 19.55 11.00 10.00
C ILE A 246 20.44 10.53 8.84
N LYS A 247 20.76 11.42 7.90
CA LYS A 247 21.48 11.03 6.68
C LYS A 247 22.54 12.03 6.25
N ASN A 248 23.61 11.55 5.61
CA ASN A 248 24.72 12.38 5.13
C ASN A 248 25.27 13.30 6.24
N VAL A 249 25.41 12.78 7.45
CA VAL A 249 26.02 13.46 8.60
C VAL A 249 27.34 12.80 8.96
N SER A 250 28.25 13.53 9.61
CA SER A 250 29.50 12.94 10.10
C SER A 250 29.25 11.94 11.24
N ARG A 251 28.50 12.30 12.27
CA ARG A 251 28.12 11.38 13.36
C ARG A 251 26.64 11.49 13.65
N GLY A 252 25.98 10.37 13.94
CA GLY A 252 24.53 10.35 14.16
C GLY A 252 24.13 10.88 15.54
N ILE A 253 24.04 10.01 16.53
CA ILE A 253 23.53 10.34 17.87
C ILE A 253 24.62 10.15 18.93
N CYS A 254 24.80 11.11 19.82
CA CYS A 254 25.58 10.96 21.05
C CYS A 254 24.65 10.95 22.26
N ILE A 255 24.87 9.99 23.16
CA ILE A 255 24.21 9.86 24.45
C ILE A 255 25.33 9.81 25.49
N SER A 256 25.49 10.87 26.29
CA SER A 256 26.62 11.03 27.21
C SER A 256 26.13 11.34 28.62
N GLY A 257 26.20 10.38 29.54
CA GLY A 257 25.70 10.57 30.92
C GLY A 257 24.19 10.76 31.00
N ALA A 258 23.46 10.39 29.96
CA ALA A 258 22.03 10.54 29.86
C ALA A 258 21.31 9.21 30.12
N ASN A 259 20.27 9.24 30.95
CA ASN A 259 19.45 8.08 31.25
C ASN A 259 18.08 8.16 30.55
N ASN A 260 17.42 7.01 30.42
CA ASN A 260 16.07 6.86 29.86
C ASN A 260 15.95 7.46 28.45
N VAL A 261 16.78 6.96 27.53
CA VAL A 261 16.82 7.42 26.13
C VAL A 261 16.29 6.32 25.22
N ASN A 262 15.21 6.59 24.50
CA ASN A 262 14.58 5.65 23.58
C ASN A 262 14.75 6.16 22.15
N VAL A 263 15.37 5.35 21.29
CA VAL A 263 15.48 5.61 19.84
C VAL A 263 14.68 4.54 19.13
N ILE A 264 13.60 4.94 18.46
CA ILE A 264 12.57 4.04 17.94
C ILE A 264 12.36 4.33 16.44
N ASN A 265 12.26 3.29 15.62
CA ASN A 265 11.94 3.39 14.19
C ASN A 265 12.81 4.41 13.42
N THR A 266 14.07 4.59 13.85
CA THR A 266 14.94 5.66 13.34
C THR A 266 15.97 5.08 12.38
N LYS A 267 16.19 5.77 11.27
CA LYS A 267 17.17 5.39 10.24
C LYS A 267 18.38 6.32 10.32
N ILE A 268 19.58 5.77 10.48
CA ILE A 268 20.86 6.48 10.36
C ILE A 268 21.56 5.95 9.12
N ILE A 269 21.69 6.77 8.08
CA ILE A 269 22.15 6.36 6.74
C ILE A 269 23.28 7.28 6.26
N ASN A 270 24.52 6.86 6.47
CA ASN A 270 25.72 7.59 6.06
C ASN A 270 26.71 6.66 5.32
N PRO A 271 26.51 6.47 4.00
CA PRO A 271 27.28 5.52 3.20
C PRO A 271 28.66 6.02 2.76
N SER A 272 29.10 7.21 3.18
CA SER A 272 30.37 7.82 2.74
C SER A 272 31.33 8.16 3.88
N ASN A 273 31.06 7.67 5.09
CA ASN A 273 31.75 8.10 6.31
C ASN A 273 33.09 7.40 6.52
N LYS A 274 34.03 8.12 7.15
CA LYS A 274 35.37 7.64 7.52
C LYS A 274 35.31 6.79 8.79
N ILE A 275 36.30 5.93 9.00
CA ILE A 275 36.46 5.16 10.25
C ILE A 275 36.48 6.13 11.45
N GLY A 276 35.64 5.88 12.48
CA GLY A 276 35.51 6.72 13.68
C GLY A 276 34.38 7.75 13.64
N GLU A 277 33.62 7.79 12.55
CA GLU A 277 32.37 8.52 12.38
C GLU A 277 31.19 7.62 12.75
N LEU A 278 30.81 7.62 14.02
CA LEU A 278 29.86 6.66 14.59
C LEU A 278 28.40 6.97 14.24
N GLY A 279 27.61 5.92 14.02
CA GLY A 279 26.15 6.03 13.93
C GLY A 279 25.57 6.47 15.26
N ILE A 280 25.84 5.73 16.33
CA ILE A 280 25.46 6.07 17.70
C ILE A 280 26.66 5.89 18.63
N ALA A 281 26.88 6.85 19.54
CA ALA A 281 27.83 6.75 20.63
C ALA A 281 27.11 6.88 21.97
N ILE A 282 27.32 5.92 22.86
CA ILE A 282 26.84 5.92 24.23
C ILE A 282 28.06 6.02 25.14
N VAL A 283 28.23 7.14 25.82
CA VAL A 283 29.43 7.43 26.62
C VAL A 283 29.09 7.90 28.03
N ASN A 284 30.08 7.90 28.93
CA ASN A 284 29.96 8.46 30.28
C ASN A 284 28.75 7.95 31.09
N ASN A 285 28.64 6.65 31.37
CA ASN A 285 27.61 6.03 32.24
C ASN A 285 26.16 6.38 31.86
N CYS A 286 25.53 5.57 31.00
CA CYS A 286 24.13 5.78 30.60
C CYS A 286 23.23 4.60 31.01
N LEU A 287 22.14 4.85 31.74
CA LEU A 287 21.19 3.83 32.17
C LEU A 287 19.90 3.88 31.34
N ASN A 288 19.36 2.70 31.01
CA ASN A 288 18.09 2.53 30.31
C ASN A 288 18.09 3.23 28.94
N VAL A 289 19.07 2.92 28.10
CA VAL A 289 19.06 3.31 26.69
C VAL A 289 18.44 2.17 25.88
N SER A 290 17.46 2.46 25.02
CA SER A 290 16.87 1.49 24.10
C SER A 290 17.00 1.94 22.65
N LEU A 291 17.36 0.98 21.79
CA LEU A 291 17.29 1.10 20.34
C LEU A 291 16.27 0.07 19.84
N GLU A 292 15.20 0.52 19.21
CA GLU A 292 14.09 -0.34 18.81
C GLU A 292 13.74 -0.09 17.34
N ASN A 293 13.66 -1.16 16.53
CA ASN A 293 13.31 -1.06 15.10
C ASN A 293 14.20 -0.04 14.33
N CYS A 294 15.47 0.07 14.69
CA CYS A 294 16.36 1.06 14.07
C CYS A 294 17.20 0.44 12.95
N LEU A 295 17.43 1.23 11.89
CA LEU A 295 18.39 0.90 10.84
C LEU A 295 19.61 1.79 10.99
N ILE A 296 20.78 1.21 11.20
CA ILE A 296 22.06 1.91 11.30
C ILE A 296 22.95 1.46 10.13
N ASN A 297 22.84 2.13 9.00
CA ASN A 297 23.72 1.99 7.84
C ASN A 297 24.78 3.09 7.86
N ASN A 298 25.91 2.85 8.53
CA ASN A 298 26.91 3.89 8.78
C ASN A 298 28.34 3.32 8.69
N LEU A 299 29.05 3.62 7.61
CA LEU A 299 30.34 2.98 7.32
C LEU A 299 31.48 3.30 8.31
N GLY A 300 31.32 4.36 9.12
CA GLY A 300 32.31 4.72 10.15
C GLY A 300 32.19 3.92 11.46
N GLY A 301 31.15 3.09 11.61
CA GLY A 301 30.84 2.31 12.82
C GLY A 301 29.37 2.42 13.20
N GLY A 302 28.78 1.34 13.73
CA GLY A 302 27.37 1.28 14.12
C GLY A 302 27.11 1.96 15.46
N LEU A 303 27.30 1.20 16.54
CA LEU A 303 27.10 1.59 17.93
C LEU A 303 28.43 1.46 18.70
N CYS A 304 28.91 2.57 19.28
CA CYS A 304 30.02 2.55 20.23
C CYS A 304 29.48 2.74 21.64
N ILE A 305 29.95 1.94 22.58
CA ILE A 305 29.61 2.04 24.00
C ILE A 305 30.91 2.21 24.80
N ASP A 306 31.03 3.34 25.49
CA ASP A 306 32.20 3.74 26.27
C ASP A 306 31.80 4.52 27.54
N GLY A 307 31.37 3.79 28.57
CA GLY A 307 31.05 4.37 29.87
C GLY A 307 30.70 3.28 30.88
N ARG A 308 31.22 3.36 32.11
CA ARG A 308 31.01 2.35 33.17
C ARG A 308 29.53 2.32 33.60
N TYR A 309 29.01 1.17 34.01
CA TYR A 309 27.62 1.02 34.47
C TYR A 309 26.58 1.42 33.41
N THR A 310 26.86 1.14 32.14
CA THR A 310 25.96 1.45 31.04
C THR A 310 24.97 0.29 30.81
N ARG A 311 23.70 0.63 30.56
CA ARG A 311 22.64 -0.35 30.27
C ARG A 311 21.95 -0.02 28.97
N VAL A 312 22.10 -0.90 27.99
CA VAL A 312 21.60 -0.71 26.63
C VAL A 312 20.80 -1.92 26.20
N THR A 313 19.63 -1.67 25.64
CA THR A 313 18.80 -2.69 25.00
C THR A 313 18.69 -2.40 23.51
N VAL A 314 18.89 -3.40 22.68
CA VAL A 314 18.84 -3.29 21.22
C VAL A 314 17.89 -4.36 20.71
N ASN A 315 16.71 -3.95 20.25
CA ASN A 315 15.64 -4.84 19.85
C ASN A 315 15.29 -4.61 18.38
N ASN A 316 15.23 -5.69 17.59
CA ASN A 316 14.76 -5.63 16.20
C ASN A 316 15.50 -4.57 15.37
N CYS A 317 16.82 -4.45 15.53
CA CYS A 317 17.63 -3.46 14.81
C CYS A 317 18.47 -4.11 13.71
N THR A 318 18.77 -3.35 12.65
CA THR A 318 19.70 -3.76 11.59
C THR A 318 20.89 -2.82 11.55
N PHE A 319 22.09 -3.37 11.68
CA PHE A 319 23.36 -2.64 11.59
C PHE A 319 24.12 -3.07 10.34
N TRP A 320 24.54 -2.09 9.53
CA TRP A 320 25.39 -2.26 8.36
C TRP A 320 26.53 -1.23 8.40
N PRO A 321 27.63 -1.54 9.11
CA PRO A 321 28.69 -0.57 9.39
C PRO A 321 29.81 -0.55 8.35
N GLY A 322 29.65 -1.22 7.20
CA GLY A 322 30.78 -1.51 6.30
C GLY A 322 31.90 -2.24 7.05
N GLU A 323 33.16 -1.95 6.72
CA GLU A 323 34.34 -2.61 7.30
C GLU A 323 34.53 -2.42 8.82
N SER A 324 33.78 -1.48 9.43
CA SER A 324 33.83 -1.18 10.87
C SER A 324 32.97 -2.15 11.71
N TYR A 325 32.94 -1.94 13.03
CA TYR A 325 32.11 -2.72 13.95
C TYR A 325 30.65 -2.24 13.95
N ALA A 326 29.72 -3.19 14.04
CA ALA A 326 28.31 -2.90 14.26
C ALA A 326 28.08 -2.51 15.73
N ILE A 327 28.74 -3.23 16.64
CA ILE A 327 28.81 -2.88 18.06
C ILE A 327 30.27 -2.94 18.50
N PHE A 328 30.76 -1.83 19.04
CA PHE A 328 32.06 -1.75 19.71
C PHE A 328 31.87 -1.36 21.16
N ASN A 329 32.10 -2.30 22.08
CA ASN A 329 31.90 -2.12 23.52
C ASN A 329 33.25 -2.05 24.25
N GLN A 330 33.66 -0.85 24.64
CA GLN A 330 34.93 -0.60 25.31
C GLN A 330 34.86 -0.74 26.84
N VAL A 331 33.71 -1.16 27.38
CA VAL A 331 33.47 -1.11 28.83
C VAL A 331 33.84 -2.40 29.55
N VAL A 332 34.28 -2.29 30.80
CA VAL A 332 34.67 -3.39 31.71
C VAL A 332 33.44 -4.14 32.29
N PRO A 333 33.54 -5.37 32.82
CA PRO A 333 32.43 -6.35 32.86
C PRO A 333 31.29 -6.14 33.88
N GLU A 334 30.93 -4.91 34.22
CA GLU A 334 29.85 -4.56 35.18
C GLU A 334 28.54 -4.12 34.48
N ASP A 335 28.51 -4.07 33.16
CA ASP A 335 27.40 -3.56 32.33
C ASP A 335 26.40 -4.64 31.90
N ASN A 336 25.20 -4.19 31.53
CA ASN A 336 24.18 -5.06 30.93
C ASN A 336 23.78 -4.51 29.57
N ILE A 337 24.39 -5.04 28.51
CA ILE A 337 23.99 -4.78 27.13
C ILE A 337 23.24 -6.01 26.61
N THR A 338 21.99 -5.85 26.22
CA THR A 338 21.15 -6.94 25.69
C THR A 338 20.73 -6.62 24.28
N ILE A 339 20.95 -7.58 23.38
CA ILE A 339 20.61 -7.50 21.97
C ILE A 339 19.64 -8.65 21.67
N LEU A 340 18.50 -8.32 21.07
CA LEU A 340 17.41 -9.23 20.77
C LEU A 340 16.94 -9.06 19.33
N ASN A 341 16.66 -10.16 18.63
CA ASN A 341 16.03 -10.16 17.30
C ASN A 341 16.73 -9.23 16.30
N SER A 342 18.05 -9.07 16.35
CA SER A 342 18.76 -8.03 15.59
C SER A 342 19.73 -8.62 14.58
N ILE A 343 19.96 -7.89 13.48
CA ILE A 343 20.92 -8.27 12.44
C ILE A 343 22.11 -7.32 12.48
N LEU A 344 23.31 -7.88 12.64
CA LEU A 344 24.58 -7.17 12.62
C LEU A 344 25.43 -7.78 11.49
N TRP A 345 25.45 -7.10 10.33
CA TRP A 345 26.03 -7.68 9.11
C TRP A 345 26.71 -6.64 8.22
N ASP A 346 27.48 -7.09 7.23
CA ASP A 346 28.05 -6.28 6.14
C ASP A 346 28.62 -7.17 5.01
N ASN A 347 29.36 -6.58 4.07
CA ASN A 347 30.14 -7.30 3.05
C ASN A 347 31.66 -7.44 3.37
N GLY A 348 32.15 -6.91 4.49
CA GLY A 348 33.57 -6.97 4.90
C GLY A 348 34.00 -8.31 5.49
N THR A 349 35.21 -8.40 6.03
CA THR A 349 35.75 -9.63 6.63
C THR A 349 35.83 -9.59 8.16
N THR A 350 35.61 -8.42 8.76
CA THR A 350 35.69 -8.19 10.20
C THR A 350 34.47 -8.77 10.93
N ALA A 351 34.68 -9.39 12.10
CA ALA A 351 33.59 -9.69 13.02
C ALA A 351 32.83 -8.41 13.39
N LYS A 352 31.50 -8.46 13.47
CA LYS A 352 30.68 -7.24 13.63
C LYS A 352 30.56 -6.77 15.07
N VAL A 353 30.96 -7.59 16.02
CA VAL A 353 30.96 -7.28 17.45
C VAL A 353 32.39 -7.37 17.97
N GLN A 354 32.79 -6.37 18.74
CA GLN A 354 34.00 -6.43 19.54
C GLN A 354 33.75 -5.74 20.87
N GLY A 355 34.17 -6.36 21.96
CA GLY A 355 34.20 -5.67 23.24
C GLY A 355 34.83 -6.46 24.37
N ILE A 356 35.08 -5.77 25.48
CA ILE A 356 35.62 -6.35 26.72
C ILE A 356 34.56 -6.41 27.85
N GLY A 357 33.33 -6.00 27.56
CA GLY A 357 32.22 -5.94 28.51
C GLY A 357 31.17 -7.04 28.28
N ARG A 358 30.28 -7.22 29.26
CA ARG A 358 29.21 -8.23 29.19
C ARG A 358 28.12 -7.81 28.20
N MET A 359 27.97 -8.59 27.15
CA MET A 359 26.91 -8.46 26.16
C MET A 359 26.13 -9.77 26.08
N TYR A 360 24.82 -9.68 25.89
CA TYR A 360 23.93 -10.83 25.77
C TYR A 360 23.18 -10.75 24.44
N PHE A 361 23.26 -11.81 23.63
CA PHE A 361 22.63 -11.87 22.31
C PHE A 361 21.57 -12.96 22.27
N TYR A 362 20.35 -12.64 21.89
CA TYR A 362 19.26 -13.60 21.76
C TYR A 362 18.61 -13.48 20.39
N ASN A 363 18.48 -14.58 19.66
CA ASN A 363 17.86 -14.59 18.33
C ASN A 363 18.46 -13.52 17.40
N CYS A 364 19.78 -13.36 17.39
CA CYS A 364 20.46 -12.38 16.55
C CYS A 364 21.20 -13.07 15.40
N ASN A 365 21.27 -12.40 14.25
CA ASN A 365 22.16 -12.79 13.17
C ASN A 365 23.39 -11.89 13.16
N VAL A 366 24.56 -12.45 13.48
CA VAL A 366 25.78 -11.66 13.68
C VAL A 366 26.94 -12.24 12.89
N LYS A 367 27.46 -11.43 11.97
CA LYS A 367 28.61 -11.82 11.16
C LYS A 367 29.88 -11.98 11.99
N GLY A 368 30.54 -13.12 11.81
CA GLY A 368 31.68 -13.54 12.62
C GLY A 368 31.27 -14.27 13.90
N GLY A 369 29.97 -14.40 14.16
CA GLY A 369 29.40 -15.08 15.31
C GLY A 369 29.56 -14.31 16.62
N VAL A 370 28.92 -14.84 17.66
CA VAL A 370 28.92 -14.30 19.03
C VAL A 370 29.14 -15.38 20.08
N ALA A 371 29.87 -16.46 19.73
CA ALA A 371 30.09 -17.60 20.62
C ALA A 371 30.82 -17.23 21.93
N GLU A 372 31.55 -16.11 21.95
CA GLU A 372 32.20 -15.56 23.14
C GLU A 372 31.24 -14.81 24.09
N TYR A 373 30.00 -14.55 23.67
CA TYR A 373 28.98 -13.84 24.44
C TYR A 373 27.81 -14.77 24.82
N PRO A 374 27.27 -14.67 26.04
CA PRO A 374 26.11 -15.45 26.44
C PRO A 374 24.85 -15.17 25.62
N GLY A 375 23.97 -16.16 25.57
CA GLY A 375 22.64 -16.08 24.96
C GLY A 375 22.35 -17.28 24.06
N ALA A 376 21.20 -17.26 23.39
CA ALA A 376 20.67 -18.43 22.69
C ALA A 376 20.13 -18.08 21.29
N ASP A 377 20.05 -19.09 20.44
CA ASP A 377 19.41 -19.05 19.11
C ASP A 377 19.98 -17.97 18.17
N ASN A 378 21.27 -17.63 18.36
CA ASN A 378 21.98 -16.74 17.45
C ASN A 378 22.49 -17.51 16.22
N ILE A 379 22.46 -16.86 15.08
CA ILE A 379 22.94 -17.39 13.79
C ILE A 379 24.06 -16.50 13.23
N ASN A 380 24.82 -17.05 12.28
CA ASN A 380 25.89 -16.37 11.56
C ASN A 380 25.83 -16.81 10.10
N GLU A 381 24.77 -16.38 9.42
CA GLU A 381 24.43 -16.76 8.03
C GLU A 381 24.10 -15.50 7.24
N ASP A 382 24.29 -15.49 5.92
CA ASP A 382 23.97 -14.30 5.11
C ASP A 382 22.47 -13.91 5.28
N PRO A 383 22.13 -12.67 5.72
CA PRO A 383 20.76 -12.23 5.85
C PRO A 383 19.99 -12.15 4.53
N LEU A 384 20.64 -12.26 3.37
CA LEU A 384 20.03 -12.16 2.05
C LEU A 384 19.22 -10.87 1.86
N PHE A 385 19.84 -9.71 2.13
CA PHE A 385 19.21 -8.41 1.90
C PHE A 385 18.90 -8.18 0.41
N VAL A 386 17.80 -7.46 0.13
CA VAL A 386 17.35 -7.11 -1.23
C VAL A 386 18.44 -6.37 -2.01
N ASP A 387 18.88 -5.22 -1.50
CA ASP A 387 19.97 -4.43 -2.06
C ASP A 387 20.59 -3.51 -0.98
N PRO A 388 21.52 -4.02 -0.15
CA PRO A 388 22.09 -3.26 0.94
C PRO A 388 22.93 -2.06 0.47
N GLN A 389 23.45 -2.08 -0.77
CA GLN A 389 24.26 -0.98 -1.31
C GLN A 389 23.42 0.27 -1.61
N SER A 390 22.15 0.09 -1.98
CA SER A 390 21.19 1.19 -2.09
C SER A 390 20.44 1.49 -0.79
N SER A 391 20.91 0.96 0.36
CA SER A 391 20.26 1.03 1.67
C SER A 391 18.90 0.32 1.75
N ASN A 392 18.65 -0.69 0.90
CA ASN A 392 17.47 -1.54 0.96
C ASN A 392 17.77 -2.83 1.73
N PHE A 393 17.53 -2.78 3.04
CA PHE A 393 17.77 -3.87 3.99
C PHE A 393 16.53 -4.73 4.26
N LYS A 394 15.55 -4.73 3.36
CA LYS A 394 14.49 -5.74 3.38
C LYS A 394 15.10 -7.11 3.11
N LEU A 395 14.51 -8.15 3.69
CA LEU A 395 14.96 -9.53 3.51
C LEU A 395 14.36 -10.09 2.19
N LYS A 396 15.16 -10.83 1.42
CA LYS A 396 14.66 -11.67 0.33
C LYS A 396 14.02 -12.94 0.89
N GLY A 397 13.23 -13.62 0.06
CA GLY A 397 12.80 -14.98 0.36
C GLY A 397 13.97 -15.89 0.70
N GLY A 398 13.73 -16.88 1.56
CA GLY A 398 14.72 -17.82 2.10
C GLY A 398 15.84 -17.23 2.97
N SER A 399 15.74 -15.96 3.36
CA SER A 399 16.65 -15.42 4.37
C SER A 399 16.56 -16.25 5.67
N PRO A 400 17.70 -16.62 6.29
CA PRO A 400 17.72 -17.31 7.57
C PRO A 400 17.19 -16.42 8.72
N CYS A 401 17.04 -15.12 8.49
CA CYS A 401 16.50 -14.15 9.45
C CYS A 401 14.97 -14.11 9.49
N ILE A 402 14.28 -14.69 8.50
CA ILE A 402 12.82 -14.73 8.43
C ILE A 402 12.27 -15.77 9.41
N ASP A 403 11.24 -15.42 10.18
CA ASP A 403 10.58 -16.27 11.18
C ASP A 403 11.55 -16.91 12.19
N SER A 404 12.70 -16.28 12.45
CA SER A 404 13.76 -16.82 13.33
C SER A 404 13.96 -15.97 14.60
N GLY A 405 13.28 -14.83 14.68
CA GLY A 405 13.17 -14.02 15.89
C GLY A 405 12.27 -14.67 16.94
N THR A 406 12.47 -14.29 18.19
CA THR A 406 11.59 -14.66 19.31
C THR A 406 10.49 -13.62 19.53
N THR A 407 9.48 -13.96 20.33
CA THR A 407 8.34 -13.08 20.60
C THR A 407 8.80 -11.80 21.30
N ASN A 408 8.42 -10.65 20.74
CA ASN A 408 8.57 -9.34 21.37
C ASN A 408 7.25 -8.59 21.35
N ILE A 409 6.46 -8.74 22.42
CA ILE A 409 5.09 -8.20 22.52
C ILE A 409 5.04 -6.66 22.57
N LEU A 410 6.17 -5.99 22.84
CA LEU A 410 6.23 -4.53 22.94
C LEU A 410 6.38 -3.87 21.57
N LEU A 411 6.98 -4.56 20.59
CA LEU A 411 7.19 -4.07 19.24
C LEU A 411 6.19 -4.73 18.27
N THR A 412 4.99 -4.13 18.18
CA THR A 412 3.88 -4.65 17.37
C THR A 412 4.00 -4.34 15.88
N LYS A 413 4.98 -3.51 15.48
CA LYS A 413 5.21 -3.10 14.10
C LYS A 413 6.69 -2.97 13.77
N ASP A 414 7.03 -3.02 12.48
CA ASP A 414 8.39 -2.79 11.97
C ASP A 414 8.68 -1.32 11.64
N ILE A 415 9.88 -1.04 11.13
CA ILE A 415 10.32 0.32 10.76
C ILE A 415 9.52 0.95 9.60
N GLU A 416 8.75 0.16 8.86
CA GLU A 416 7.83 0.63 7.80
C GLU A 416 6.37 0.56 8.22
N ASN A 417 6.09 0.34 9.51
CA ASN A 417 4.77 0.26 10.11
C ASN A 417 3.96 -0.98 9.66
N ASN A 418 4.62 -2.02 9.16
CA ASN A 418 4.03 -3.35 8.94
C ASN A 418 3.82 -4.05 10.29
N PRO A 419 2.76 -4.85 10.48
CA PRO A 419 2.56 -5.63 11.70
C PRO A 419 3.71 -6.59 12.01
N ARG A 420 3.96 -6.87 13.29
CA ARG A 420 4.84 -7.95 13.76
C ARG A 420 4.08 -8.93 14.66
N PRO A 421 4.16 -10.25 14.41
CA PRO A 421 4.78 -10.86 13.24
C PRO A 421 3.96 -10.65 11.97
N LEU A 422 4.59 -10.66 10.81
CA LEU A 422 3.91 -10.75 9.51
C LEU A 422 4.21 -12.12 8.89
N GLY A 423 3.30 -13.08 9.07
CA GLY A 423 3.54 -14.47 8.71
C GLY A 423 3.57 -15.36 9.94
N TYR A 424 4.54 -16.29 10.02
CA TYR A 424 4.56 -17.35 11.02
C TYR A 424 5.29 -16.98 12.32
N GLY A 425 6.30 -16.13 12.23
CA GLY A 425 7.15 -15.76 13.34
C GLY A 425 7.67 -14.33 13.19
N TYR A 426 8.43 -13.89 14.18
CA TYR A 426 9.07 -12.59 14.13
C TYR A 426 10.33 -12.68 13.29
N ASP A 427 10.60 -11.66 12.49
CA ASP A 427 11.87 -11.58 11.80
C ASP A 427 12.95 -10.93 12.67
N MET A 428 14.19 -11.35 12.45
CA MET A 428 15.34 -10.60 12.95
C MET A 428 15.50 -9.30 12.13
N GLY A 429 15.84 -8.20 12.79
CA GLY A 429 16.16 -6.93 12.17
C GLY A 429 15.02 -5.90 12.15
N ALA A 430 15.31 -4.75 11.53
CA ALA A 430 14.46 -3.57 11.52
C ALA A 430 13.19 -3.69 10.67
N TYR A 431 13.19 -4.61 9.70
CA TYR A 431 12.09 -4.85 8.79
C TYR A 431 11.41 -6.18 9.13
N GLU A 432 10.10 -6.24 8.97
CA GLU A 432 9.39 -7.50 8.87
C GLU A 432 9.23 -7.84 7.39
N SER A 433 9.54 -9.07 7.03
CA SER A 433 9.44 -9.55 5.67
C SER A 433 7.98 -9.75 5.30
N THR A 434 7.58 -9.21 4.16
CA THR A 434 6.28 -9.55 3.54
C THR A 434 6.31 -10.92 2.88
N CYS A 435 7.45 -11.62 2.97
CA CYS A 435 7.71 -12.93 2.40
C CYS A 435 6.99 -14.03 3.20
N THR A 436 5.67 -14.08 3.10
CA THR A 436 4.96 -15.34 3.22
C THR A 436 5.34 -16.21 2.02
N THR A 437 5.53 -17.53 2.17
CA THR A 437 5.72 -18.42 1.01
C THR A 437 4.68 -18.11 -0.07
N TYR A 438 5.10 -17.45 -1.15
CA TYR A 438 4.20 -17.06 -2.22
C TYR A 438 4.12 -18.22 -3.22
N LEU A 439 2.99 -18.91 -3.19
CA LEU A 439 2.52 -19.64 -4.37
C LEU A 439 1.97 -18.59 -5.33
N SER A 440 2.83 -18.06 -6.18
CA SER A 440 2.46 -17.19 -7.30
C SER A 440 2.63 -17.96 -8.59
N GLU A 441 1.51 -18.04 -9.32
CA GLU A 441 1.34 -18.58 -10.67
C GLU A 441 0.84 -20.04 -10.72
N PHE A 442 -0.44 -20.16 -11.10
CA PHE A 442 -1.09 -21.40 -11.50
C PHE A 442 -1.29 -21.34 -13.02
N ALA A 443 -0.68 -22.26 -13.75
CA ALA A 443 -1.00 -22.52 -15.15
C ALA A 443 -1.00 -24.04 -15.35
N PRO A 444 -2.17 -24.67 -15.54
CA PRO A 444 -2.19 -26.05 -16.00
C PRO A 444 -1.71 -26.00 -17.46
N GLU A 445 -0.49 -26.48 -17.73
CA GLU A 445 -0.05 -26.67 -19.11
C GLU A 445 -0.76 -27.88 -19.69
N ILE A 446 -1.76 -27.63 -20.55
CA ILE A 446 -2.32 -28.67 -21.43
C ILE A 446 -1.23 -29.01 -22.45
N ASN A 447 -0.70 -30.23 -22.39
CA ASN A 447 0.33 -30.65 -23.33
C ASN A 447 -0.21 -30.65 -24.77
N SER A 448 0.71 -30.41 -25.71
CA SER A 448 0.50 -30.03 -27.12
C SER A 448 -0.27 -31.00 -28.04
N THR A 449 -0.97 -32.00 -27.51
CA THR A 449 -1.66 -33.04 -28.31
C THR A 449 -3.19 -33.01 -28.27
N ASN A 450 -3.83 -32.07 -27.55
CA ASN A 450 -5.30 -31.92 -27.49
C ASN A 450 -6.09 -33.21 -27.13
N ASN A 451 -5.42 -34.20 -26.53
CA ASN A 451 -6.06 -35.30 -25.83
C ASN A 451 -6.09 -34.99 -24.33
N LEU A 452 -7.24 -35.16 -23.68
CA LEU A 452 -7.45 -35.04 -22.22
C LEU A 452 -6.74 -36.15 -21.42
N LEU A 453 -5.47 -36.43 -21.69
CA LEU A 453 -4.73 -37.53 -21.07
C LEU A 453 -3.40 -37.17 -20.42
N ASP A 454 -2.95 -35.91 -20.49
CA ASP A 454 -1.77 -35.51 -19.71
C ASP A 454 -2.22 -34.90 -18.39
N THR A 455 -2.25 -35.81 -17.43
CA THR A 455 -2.55 -35.81 -16.00
C THR A 455 -1.74 -34.82 -15.16
N ASN A 456 -1.11 -33.81 -15.74
CA ASN A 456 -0.08 -33.05 -15.03
C ASN A 456 -0.57 -31.71 -14.47
N ILE A 457 -0.41 -31.48 -13.15
CA ILE A 457 -0.69 -30.18 -12.51
C ILE A 457 0.61 -29.50 -12.14
N SER A 458 0.82 -28.29 -12.67
CA SER A 458 2.05 -27.53 -12.46
C SER A 458 1.89 -26.38 -11.47
N PHE A 459 2.89 -26.21 -10.60
CA PHE A 459 2.95 -25.11 -9.63
C PHE A 459 4.32 -24.49 -9.57
N ARG A 460 4.34 -23.17 -9.35
CA ARG A 460 5.54 -22.43 -9.01
C ARG A 460 5.58 -22.16 -7.51
N VAL A 461 6.60 -22.68 -6.83
CA VAL A 461 6.88 -22.39 -5.42
C VAL A 461 8.00 -21.37 -5.35
N GLN A 462 7.73 -20.21 -4.74
CA GLN A 462 8.68 -19.09 -4.63
C GLN A 462 8.94 -18.77 -3.16
N ASP A 463 10.08 -18.13 -2.91
CA ASP A 463 10.36 -17.41 -1.67
C ASP A 463 10.20 -18.26 -0.38
N TYR A 464 10.73 -19.48 -0.40
CA TYR A 464 10.56 -20.47 0.67
C TYR A 464 11.80 -20.58 1.57
N LYS A 465 11.59 -20.78 2.88
CA LYS A 465 12.65 -20.79 3.93
C LYS A 465 13.57 -22.03 3.93
N TYR A 466 13.09 -23.19 3.47
CA TYR A 466 13.80 -24.47 3.62
C TYR A 466 14.36 -24.96 2.28
N SER A 467 15.52 -25.61 2.26
CA SER A 467 15.97 -26.31 1.04
C SER A 467 14.87 -27.21 0.46
N LYS A 468 14.83 -27.38 -0.87
CA LYS A 468 13.84 -28.22 -1.55
C LYS A 468 13.75 -29.64 -0.97
N ASP A 469 14.89 -30.20 -0.55
CA ASP A 469 14.98 -31.56 0.01
C ASP A 469 14.32 -31.66 1.40
N ASN A 470 14.07 -30.52 2.04
CA ASN A 470 13.40 -30.38 3.33
C ASN A 470 11.97 -29.85 3.18
N LEU A 471 11.37 -29.96 1.99
CA LEU A 471 9.97 -29.62 1.76
C LEU A 471 9.21 -30.88 1.34
N ASN A 472 8.19 -31.23 2.11
CA ASN A 472 7.15 -32.17 1.72
C ASN A 472 6.08 -31.39 0.98
N ILE A 473 5.92 -31.64 -0.31
CA ILE A 473 4.93 -30.93 -1.13
C ILE A 473 3.93 -31.96 -1.64
N SER A 474 2.65 -31.69 -1.39
CA SER A 474 1.56 -32.48 -1.93
C SER A 474 0.43 -31.57 -2.38
N ILE A 475 -0.47 -32.13 -3.17
CA ILE A 475 -1.73 -31.49 -3.54
C ILE A 475 -2.88 -32.40 -3.16
N ASP A 476 -3.94 -31.79 -2.63
CA ASP A 476 -5.24 -32.43 -2.46
C ASP A 476 -6.13 -31.98 -3.62
N LEU A 477 -6.58 -32.95 -4.42
CA LEU A 477 -7.56 -32.77 -5.48
C LEU A 477 -8.81 -33.56 -5.09
N ASN A 478 -9.89 -32.86 -4.72
CA ASN A 478 -11.19 -33.45 -4.38
C ASN A 478 -11.12 -34.53 -3.28
N GLY A 479 -10.23 -34.37 -2.30
CA GLY A 479 -10.01 -35.32 -1.19
C GLY A 479 -9.00 -36.42 -1.49
N LYS A 480 -8.38 -36.44 -2.68
CA LYS A 480 -7.27 -37.35 -3.02
C LYS A 480 -5.95 -36.59 -2.96
N ASN A 481 -5.02 -37.09 -2.15
CA ASN A 481 -3.69 -36.51 -2.00
C ASN A 481 -2.71 -37.09 -3.03
N TYR A 482 -1.93 -36.21 -3.66
CA TYR A 482 -0.84 -36.52 -4.58
C TYR A 482 0.44 -35.89 -4.06
N SER A 483 1.45 -36.71 -3.77
CA SER A 483 2.77 -36.26 -3.27
C SER A 483 3.91 -36.52 -4.25
N ASP A 484 3.64 -37.26 -5.32
CA ASP A 484 4.62 -37.57 -6.35
C ASP A 484 4.59 -36.45 -7.41
N TYR A 485 5.73 -35.79 -7.59
CA TYR A 485 5.91 -34.72 -8.56
C TYR A 485 7.29 -34.79 -9.21
N THR A 486 7.41 -34.17 -10.38
CA THR A 486 8.67 -33.92 -11.06
C THR A 486 9.02 -32.43 -11.01
N ILE A 487 10.30 -32.10 -10.92
CA ILE A 487 10.77 -30.72 -11.00
C ILE A 487 11.18 -30.46 -12.45
N VAL A 488 10.39 -29.65 -13.17
CA VAL A 488 10.62 -29.39 -14.61
C VAL A 488 11.53 -28.20 -14.87
N LYS A 489 11.69 -27.32 -13.87
CA LYS A 489 12.67 -26.26 -13.89
C LYS A 489 13.14 -25.99 -12.47
N ASP A 490 14.44 -26.19 -12.27
CA ASP A 490 15.20 -25.79 -11.10
C ASP A 490 16.25 -24.83 -11.65
N ASN A 491 16.13 -23.52 -11.37
CA ASN A 491 17.07 -22.52 -11.86
C ASN A 491 18.42 -22.56 -11.08
N GLY A 492 18.76 -23.73 -10.55
CA GLY A 492 19.82 -23.94 -9.58
C GLY A 492 21.14 -23.25 -9.92
N SER A 493 21.54 -22.36 -9.01
CA SER A 493 22.92 -22.37 -8.50
C SER A 493 23.11 -21.64 -7.16
N LEU A 494 22.11 -20.95 -6.59
CA LEU A 494 22.19 -20.32 -5.27
C LEU A 494 20.80 -20.36 -4.61
N GLU A 495 20.77 -20.45 -3.29
CA GLU A 495 19.55 -20.42 -2.45
C GLU A 495 18.54 -19.36 -2.96
N ASN A 496 17.26 -19.75 -3.06
CA ASN A 496 16.12 -18.97 -3.57
C ASN A 496 15.96 -18.90 -5.09
N THR A 497 15.54 -20.00 -5.70
CA THR A 497 14.93 -19.94 -7.03
C THR A 497 13.59 -20.67 -7.07
N ASP A 498 12.74 -20.21 -7.98
CA ASP A 498 11.46 -20.82 -8.28
C ASP A 498 11.57 -22.32 -8.53
N MET A 499 10.79 -23.11 -7.79
CA MET A 499 10.58 -24.52 -8.15
C MET A 499 9.33 -24.63 -9.01
N TYR A 500 9.49 -25.16 -10.22
CA TYR A 500 8.36 -25.55 -11.05
C TYR A 500 8.12 -27.05 -10.86
N LEU A 501 7.07 -27.37 -10.13
CA LEU A 501 6.65 -28.72 -9.78
C LEU A 501 5.58 -29.18 -10.76
N VAL A 502 5.59 -30.45 -11.12
CA VAL A 502 4.56 -31.08 -11.96
C VAL A 502 4.12 -32.39 -11.32
N PHE A 503 2.87 -32.43 -10.85
CA PHE A 503 2.24 -33.60 -10.25
C PHE A 503 1.55 -34.42 -11.32
N ASP A 504 1.85 -35.71 -11.40
CA ASP A 504 1.11 -36.65 -12.24
C ASP A 504 -0.15 -37.11 -11.49
N VAL A 505 -1.33 -36.78 -12.03
CA VAL A 505 -2.63 -37.03 -11.43
C VAL A 505 -3.52 -37.91 -12.30
N ASP A 506 -3.76 -39.15 -11.88
CA ASP A 506 -4.45 -40.18 -12.67
C ASP A 506 -5.85 -39.81 -13.25
N ASP A 507 -6.51 -38.76 -12.76
CA ASP A 507 -7.83 -38.34 -13.25
C ASP A 507 -8.07 -36.83 -13.06
N PHE A 508 -7.57 -36.01 -13.99
CA PHE A 508 -7.93 -34.59 -14.06
C PHE A 508 -9.31 -34.37 -14.72
N SER A 509 -9.86 -35.39 -15.38
CA SER A 509 -11.07 -35.26 -16.19
C SER A 509 -12.36 -35.08 -15.36
N SER A 510 -12.32 -35.48 -14.09
CA SER A 510 -13.37 -35.26 -13.10
C SER A 510 -13.17 -33.99 -12.23
N ALA A 511 -12.09 -33.24 -12.44
CA ALA A 511 -11.71 -32.08 -11.62
C ALA A 511 -12.54 -30.81 -11.95
N LYS A 512 -13.78 -30.78 -11.47
CA LYS A 512 -14.35 -29.54 -10.95
C LYS A 512 -14.04 -29.51 -9.46
N GLY A 513 -13.13 -28.62 -9.06
CA GLY A 513 -12.67 -28.59 -7.67
C GLY A 513 -11.57 -27.58 -7.41
N CYS A 514 -11.42 -27.23 -6.13
CA CYS A 514 -10.26 -26.49 -5.66
C CYS A 514 -9.15 -27.47 -5.34
N VAL A 515 -7.98 -27.31 -5.96
CA VAL A 515 -6.76 -27.99 -5.54
C VAL A 515 -6.22 -27.28 -4.32
N THR A 516 -6.06 -28.00 -3.22
CA THR A 516 -5.37 -27.46 -2.05
C THR A 516 -3.92 -27.90 -2.11
N ILE A 517 -3.00 -26.95 -2.22
CA ILE A 517 -1.57 -27.26 -2.14
C ILE A 517 -1.22 -27.32 -0.66
N ASN A 518 -0.61 -28.44 -0.26
CA ASN A 518 -0.02 -28.65 1.05
C ASN A 518 1.49 -28.57 0.90
N VAL A 519 2.12 -27.59 1.56
CA VAL A 519 3.57 -27.57 1.73
C VAL A 519 3.85 -27.77 3.21
N SER A 520 4.63 -28.79 3.55
CA SER A 520 5.14 -28.99 4.90
C SER A 520 6.65 -29.15 4.96
N ASN A 521 7.22 -28.90 6.13
CA ASN A 521 8.65 -28.91 6.39
C ASN A 521 8.97 -29.81 7.60
N PRO A 522 10.25 -30.08 7.92
CA PRO A 522 10.67 -30.83 9.11
C PRO A 522 10.11 -30.31 10.44
N ASP A 523 9.74 -29.04 10.50
CA ASP A 523 9.14 -28.40 11.67
C ASP A 523 7.60 -28.59 11.73
N ASN A 524 7.02 -29.43 10.87
CA ASN A 524 5.59 -29.75 10.77
C ASN A 524 4.65 -28.55 10.51
N ILE A 525 5.15 -27.48 9.88
CA ILE A 525 4.32 -26.34 9.47
C ILE A 525 3.59 -26.71 8.18
N ILE A 526 2.26 -26.62 8.15
CA ILE A 526 1.44 -26.93 6.96
C ILE A 526 0.91 -25.62 6.36
N ILE A 527 1.40 -25.23 5.18
CA ILE A 527 0.76 -24.21 4.34
C ILE A 527 -0.31 -24.92 3.50
N GLN A 528 -1.57 -24.57 3.73
CA GLN A 528 -2.71 -25.03 2.95
C GLN A 528 -3.33 -23.85 2.20
N LYS A 529 -3.25 -23.89 0.87
CA LYS A 529 -3.88 -22.86 0.03
C LYS A 529 -4.76 -23.49 -1.05
N PRO A 530 -6.08 -23.21 -1.06
CA PRO A 530 -6.98 -23.69 -2.10
C PRO A 530 -6.85 -22.85 -3.38
N TYR A 531 -6.83 -23.54 -4.52
CA TYR A 531 -6.82 -23.00 -5.89
C TYR A 531 -7.95 -23.62 -6.68
N CYS A 532 -8.99 -22.83 -6.96
CA CYS A 532 -10.15 -23.30 -7.69
C CYS A 532 -9.98 -23.12 -9.19
N PHE A 533 -10.19 -24.19 -9.96
CA PHE A 533 -10.15 -24.15 -11.43
C PHE A 533 -11.56 -24.08 -11.99
N PHE A 534 -11.85 -23.03 -12.75
CA PHE A 534 -12.96 -23.05 -13.70
C PHE A 534 -12.40 -23.65 -14.99
N SER A 535 -12.90 -24.83 -15.37
CA SER A 535 -12.47 -25.51 -16.60
C SER A 535 -12.57 -24.56 -17.80
N ASN A 536 -11.54 -24.51 -18.65
CA ASN A 536 -11.63 -24.06 -20.04
C ASN A 536 -12.53 -25.00 -20.85
N GLN A 537 -13.81 -25.10 -20.47
CA GLN A 537 -14.78 -25.89 -21.21
C GLN A 537 -15.05 -25.17 -22.53
N GLU A 538 -14.42 -25.65 -23.60
CA GLU A 538 -14.77 -25.27 -24.98
C GLU A 538 -16.19 -25.73 -25.32
N ILE A 539 -16.78 -26.66 -24.56
CA ILE A 539 -18.15 -27.12 -24.73
C ILE A 539 -18.87 -27.11 -23.39
N ILE A 540 -20.01 -26.41 -23.32
CA ILE A 540 -20.89 -26.39 -22.15
C ILE A 540 -22.31 -26.78 -22.54
N PHE A 541 -22.93 -27.64 -21.74
CA PHE A 541 -24.32 -28.06 -21.91
C PHE A 541 -25.26 -27.33 -20.95
N VAL A 542 -26.40 -26.91 -21.47
CA VAL A 542 -27.46 -26.22 -20.71
C VAL A 542 -28.78 -26.90 -20.99
N ALA A 543 -29.59 -27.15 -19.96
CA ALA A 543 -30.92 -27.76 -20.10
C ALA A 543 -31.95 -27.08 -19.19
N PRO A 544 -33.26 -27.09 -19.54
CA PRO A 544 -34.30 -26.53 -18.68
C PRO A 544 -34.38 -27.16 -17.28
N TRP A 545 -33.92 -28.42 -17.15
CA TRP A 545 -33.83 -29.17 -15.90
C TRP A 545 -32.47 -29.07 -15.20
N GLY A 546 -31.54 -28.25 -15.72
CA GLY A 546 -30.23 -28.03 -15.11
C GLY A 546 -30.29 -27.20 -13.82
N ASP A 547 -29.12 -26.97 -13.23
CA ASP A 547 -28.93 -26.16 -12.02
C ASP A 547 -27.77 -25.16 -12.25
N ASP A 548 -28.00 -23.86 -12.02
CA ASP A 548 -26.94 -22.85 -12.16
C ASP A 548 -26.02 -22.77 -10.94
N THR A 549 -26.48 -23.25 -9.78
CA THR A 549 -25.71 -23.25 -8.53
C THR A 549 -24.80 -24.47 -8.46
N ASN A 550 -25.34 -25.66 -8.75
CA ASN A 550 -24.63 -26.93 -8.58
C ASN A 550 -24.34 -27.65 -9.90
N GLY A 551 -24.81 -27.12 -11.03
CA GLY A 551 -24.58 -27.72 -12.34
C GLY A 551 -23.12 -27.69 -12.75
N LEU A 552 -22.76 -28.66 -13.59
CA LEU A 552 -21.39 -28.82 -14.07
C LEU A 552 -21.28 -28.58 -15.58
N GLY A 553 -22.33 -28.13 -16.26
CA GLY A 553 -22.28 -27.85 -17.69
C GLY A 553 -21.97 -29.08 -18.56
N THR A 554 -22.21 -30.29 -18.05
CA THR A 554 -22.04 -31.56 -18.78
C THR A 554 -23.38 -32.07 -19.31
N THR A 555 -23.36 -33.09 -20.18
CA THR A 555 -24.59 -33.72 -20.69
C THR A 555 -25.47 -34.32 -19.58
N SER A 556 -24.85 -34.87 -18.53
CA SER A 556 -25.55 -35.49 -17.39
C SER A 556 -25.89 -34.51 -16.26
N ASN A 557 -25.16 -33.39 -16.16
CA ASN A 557 -25.39 -32.36 -15.15
C ASN A 557 -25.24 -30.96 -15.76
N PRO A 558 -26.19 -30.54 -16.61
CA PRO A 558 -26.10 -29.28 -17.36
C PRO A 558 -26.41 -28.06 -16.48
N TYR A 559 -25.96 -26.88 -16.91
CA TYR A 559 -26.44 -25.61 -16.35
C TYR A 559 -27.91 -25.38 -16.70
N LYS A 560 -28.60 -24.54 -15.92
CA LYS A 560 -30.01 -24.23 -16.13
C LYS A 560 -30.23 -23.15 -17.17
N THR A 561 -29.41 -22.09 -17.15
CA THR A 561 -29.61 -20.90 -18.00
C THR A 561 -28.55 -20.76 -19.09
N PRO A 562 -28.94 -20.31 -20.31
CA PRO A 562 -27.97 -20.00 -21.36
C PRO A 562 -26.96 -18.92 -20.97
N GLN A 563 -27.35 -17.95 -20.13
CA GLN A 563 -26.45 -16.91 -19.63
C GLN A 563 -25.31 -17.52 -18.80
N GLN A 564 -25.63 -18.40 -17.83
CA GLN A 564 -24.63 -19.11 -17.04
C GLN A 564 -23.66 -19.92 -17.93
N GLY A 565 -24.19 -20.57 -18.96
CA GLY A 565 -23.35 -21.28 -19.94
C GLY A 565 -22.40 -20.36 -20.70
N LEU A 566 -22.88 -19.22 -21.19
CA LEU A 566 -22.04 -18.24 -21.92
C LEU A 566 -21.01 -17.56 -21.01
N ASP A 567 -21.35 -17.29 -19.75
CA ASP A 567 -20.44 -16.68 -18.78
C ASP A 567 -19.30 -17.62 -18.39
N LEU A 568 -19.50 -18.94 -18.47
CA LEU A 568 -18.51 -19.94 -18.09
C LEU A 568 -17.74 -20.58 -19.26
N VAL A 569 -18.27 -20.54 -20.48
CA VAL A 569 -17.60 -21.16 -21.66
C VAL A 569 -16.30 -20.41 -22.00
N ALA A 570 -15.27 -21.15 -22.43
CA ALA A 570 -14.01 -20.54 -22.88
C ALA A 570 -14.21 -19.71 -24.18
N PRO A 571 -13.39 -18.66 -24.45
CA PRO A 571 -13.37 -17.99 -25.75
C PRO A 571 -13.19 -18.99 -26.90
N GLY A 572 -13.91 -18.82 -28.01
CA GLY A 572 -13.97 -19.79 -29.10
C GLY A 572 -14.88 -21.00 -28.87
N GLY A 573 -15.41 -21.19 -27.65
CA GLY A 573 -16.21 -22.35 -27.29
C GLY A 573 -17.67 -22.32 -27.73
N THR A 574 -18.36 -23.44 -27.52
CA THR A 574 -19.74 -23.71 -27.89
C THR A 574 -20.60 -24.00 -26.66
N VAL A 575 -21.73 -23.31 -26.54
CA VAL A 575 -22.79 -23.63 -25.58
C VAL A 575 -23.90 -24.39 -26.30
N TYR A 576 -24.12 -25.63 -25.88
CA TYR A 576 -25.15 -26.53 -26.37
C TYR A 576 -26.41 -26.48 -25.50
N LEU A 577 -27.54 -26.17 -26.11
CA LEU A 577 -28.84 -26.12 -25.45
C LEU A 577 -29.63 -27.41 -25.74
N TYR A 578 -30.03 -28.12 -24.70
CA TYR A 578 -30.97 -29.23 -24.81
C TYR A 578 -32.36 -28.76 -25.25
N SER A 579 -33.12 -29.68 -25.85
CA SER A 579 -34.50 -29.42 -26.26
C SER A 579 -35.35 -28.95 -25.08
N GLY A 580 -36.15 -27.92 -25.31
CA GLY A 580 -37.02 -27.33 -24.31
C GLY A 580 -37.19 -25.83 -24.47
N THR A 581 -37.97 -25.23 -23.58
CA THR A 581 -38.25 -23.79 -23.56
C THR A 581 -37.48 -23.12 -22.42
N TYR A 582 -36.63 -22.16 -22.77
CA TYR A 582 -35.90 -21.31 -21.84
C TYR A 582 -36.61 -19.97 -21.75
N ASN A 583 -37.06 -19.63 -20.54
CA ASN A 583 -37.70 -18.36 -20.22
C ASN A 583 -36.68 -17.47 -19.54
N ILE A 584 -36.03 -16.58 -20.28
CA ILE A 584 -35.05 -15.64 -19.70
C ILE A 584 -35.41 -14.21 -20.08
N GLU A 585 -34.93 -13.21 -19.35
CA GLU A 585 -35.23 -11.82 -19.68
C GLU A 585 -34.38 -11.31 -20.85
N THR A 586 -33.05 -11.35 -20.73
CA THR A 586 -32.09 -10.96 -21.79
C THR A 586 -30.81 -11.77 -21.66
N ILE A 587 -30.28 -12.27 -22.79
CA ILE A 587 -28.91 -12.80 -22.91
C ILE A 587 -27.98 -11.64 -23.25
N HIS A 588 -27.08 -11.32 -22.32
CA HIS A 588 -25.97 -10.41 -22.59
C HIS A 588 -24.77 -11.23 -23.08
N TRP A 589 -24.46 -11.08 -24.35
CA TRP A 589 -23.32 -11.78 -24.94
C TRP A 589 -22.02 -11.29 -24.26
N PRO A 590 -21.20 -12.18 -23.69
CA PRO A 590 -20.01 -11.79 -22.95
C PRO A 590 -18.94 -11.22 -23.91
N GLY A 591 -17.96 -10.49 -23.38
CA GLY A 591 -16.83 -9.95 -24.16
C GLY A 591 -15.84 -10.99 -24.70
N LYS A 592 -16.26 -12.25 -24.88
CA LYS A 592 -15.43 -13.38 -25.34
C LYS A 592 -15.62 -13.58 -26.84
N ASP A 593 -14.52 -13.62 -27.59
CA ASP A 593 -14.52 -13.73 -29.05
C ASP A 593 -14.82 -15.18 -29.52
N ASN A 594 -15.36 -15.31 -30.73
CA ASN A 594 -15.65 -16.57 -31.44
C ASN A 594 -16.59 -17.57 -30.73
N LEU A 595 -17.47 -17.11 -29.85
CA LEU A 595 -18.42 -18.02 -29.19
C LEU A 595 -19.53 -18.52 -30.12
N THR A 596 -19.97 -19.76 -29.89
CA THR A 596 -21.12 -20.37 -30.56
C THR A 596 -22.22 -20.73 -29.56
N LEU A 597 -23.47 -20.34 -29.83
CA LEU A 597 -24.65 -20.82 -29.12
C LEU A 597 -25.45 -21.73 -30.07
N SER A 598 -25.59 -23.01 -29.74
CA SER A 598 -26.17 -24.02 -30.63
C SER A 598 -27.22 -24.86 -29.94
N SER A 599 -28.25 -25.27 -30.67
CA SER A 599 -29.10 -26.40 -30.26
C SER A 599 -28.30 -27.70 -30.18
N TYR A 600 -28.69 -28.59 -29.28
CA TYR A 600 -28.10 -29.92 -29.13
C TYR A 600 -29.10 -31.04 -29.47
N ALA A 601 -28.63 -32.02 -30.25
CA ALA A 601 -29.26 -33.34 -30.39
C ALA A 601 -28.19 -34.43 -30.20
N GLU A 602 -28.57 -35.55 -29.58
CA GLU A 602 -27.65 -36.64 -29.24
C GLU A 602 -27.00 -37.30 -30.47
N ASP A 603 -27.67 -37.24 -31.63
CA ASP A 603 -27.16 -37.74 -32.91
C ASP A 603 -26.21 -36.74 -33.63
N GLY A 604 -25.87 -35.62 -32.99
CA GLY A 604 -25.05 -34.56 -33.55
C GLY A 604 -25.78 -33.70 -34.59
N SER A 605 -27.08 -33.93 -34.80
CA SER A 605 -27.91 -33.06 -35.62
C SER A 605 -28.33 -31.79 -34.83
N ILE A 606 -29.00 -30.87 -35.52
CA ILE A 606 -29.58 -29.68 -34.90
C ILE A 606 -30.97 -30.05 -34.41
N SER A 607 -31.21 -29.91 -33.09
CA SER A 607 -32.55 -30.11 -32.53
C SER A 607 -33.49 -29.01 -33.01
N SER A 608 -34.68 -29.42 -33.47
CA SER A 608 -35.74 -28.51 -33.89
C SER A 608 -36.56 -27.93 -32.74
N ASN A 609 -36.25 -28.27 -31.48
CA ASN A 609 -37.10 -27.99 -30.31
C ASN A 609 -36.40 -27.17 -29.21
N VAL A 610 -35.37 -26.40 -29.53
CA VAL A 610 -34.75 -25.45 -28.60
C VAL A 610 -35.39 -24.08 -28.76
N ILE A 611 -36.18 -23.67 -27.77
CA ILE A 611 -36.97 -22.44 -27.81
C ILE A 611 -36.43 -21.45 -26.77
N LEU A 612 -35.98 -20.31 -27.26
CA LEU A 612 -35.68 -19.10 -26.51
C LEU A 612 -36.92 -18.20 -26.55
N ASP A 613 -37.70 -18.18 -25.46
CA ASP A 613 -38.95 -17.41 -25.36
C ASP A 613 -38.76 -16.14 -24.53
N ALA A 614 -38.80 -15.00 -25.22
CA ALA A 614 -38.52 -13.70 -24.66
C ALA A 614 -39.70 -13.05 -23.91
N LYS A 615 -40.91 -13.62 -23.96
CA LYS A 615 -42.09 -13.11 -23.22
C LYS A 615 -42.29 -11.58 -23.25
N ALA A 616 -41.97 -10.93 -24.37
CA ALA A 616 -42.04 -9.48 -24.61
C ALA A 616 -41.02 -8.59 -23.86
N SER A 617 -39.85 -9.12 -23.47
CA SER A 617 -38.72 -8.34 -22.92
C SER A 617 -37.86 -7.65 -24.02
N ARG A 618 -37.17 -6.55 -23.68
CA ARG A 618 -36.23 -5.85 -24.60
C ARG A 618 -35.08 -6.76 -25.03
N GLY A 619 -34.85 -6.90 -26.34
CA GLY A 619 -33.58 -7.38 -26.92
C GLY A 619 -33.12 -8.73 -26.36
N TYR A 620 -33.65 -9.84 -26.85
CA TYR A 620 -33.43 -11.14 -26.18
C TYR A 620 -31.96 -11.62 -26.24
N ILE A 621 -31.26 -11.39 -27.34
CA ILE A 621 -29.80 -11.56 -27.43
C ILE A 621 -29.17 -10.22 -27.78
N TYR A 622 -28.40 -9.65 -26.85
CA TYR A 622 -27.71 -8.38 -27.03
C TYR A 622 -26.19 -8.56 -27.02
N ALA A 623 -25.52 -8.02 -28.04
CA ALA A 623 -24.06 -8.01 -28.13
C ALA A 623 -23.56 -6.63 -28.56
N ASN A 624 -22.65 -6.03 -27.80
CA ASN A 624 -21.99 -4.76 -28.17
C ASN A 624 -20.53 -4.73 -27.72
N GLN A 625 -19.80 -5.81 -28.02
CA GLN A 625 -18.37 -5.97 -27.71
C GLN A 625 -17.61 -6.28 -29.03
N PRO A 626 -16.27 -6.08 -29.09
CA PRO A 626 -15.47 -6.32 -30.29
C PRO A 626 -15.23 -7.81 -30.59
N ILE A 627 -16.31 -8.54 -30.86
CA ILE A 627 -16.34 -10.01 -30.96
C ILE A 627 -16.92 -10.53 -32.28
N ASN A 628 -16.61 -11.78 -32.60
CA ASN A 628 -17.29 -12.62 -33.56
C ASN A 628 -18.19 -13.61 -32.80
N LEU A 629 -19.41 -13.82 -33.29
CA LEU A 629 -20.36 -14.76 -32.66
C LEU A 629 -21.10 -15.62 -33.67
N LYS A 630 -21.54 -16.79 -33.24
CA LYS A 630 -22.37 -17.71 -34.03
C LYS A 630 -23.59 -18.20 -33.24
N ILE A 631 -24.75 -18.21 -33.88
CA ILE A 631 -26.00 -18.76 -33.33
C ILE A 631 -26.53 -19.79 -34.33
N ILE A 632 -26.78 -21.02 -33.87
CA ILE A 632 -27.13 -22.15 -34.74
C ILE A 632 -28.35 -22.91 -34.22
N GLY A 633 -29.35 -23.12 -35.07
CA GLY A 633 -30.37 -24.14 -34.82
C GLY A 633 -31.40 -23.79 -33.74
N ILE A 634 -31.51 -22.51 -33.37
CA ILE A 634 -32.34 -22.08 -32.24
C ILE A 634 -33.61 -21.38 -32.72
N ILE A 635 -34.73 -21.65 -32.04
CA ILE A 635 -35.98 -20.91 -32.20
C ILE A 635 -35.97 -19.73 -31.23
N ILE A 636 -36.01 -18.50 -31.74
CA ILE A 636 -36.07 -17.27 -30.94
C ILE A 636 -37.43 -16.64 -31.17
N GLN A 637 -38.25 -16.49 -30.12
CA GLN A 637 -39.63 -16.03 -30.26
C GLN A 637 -40.07 -14.99 -29.23
N ASN A 638 -41.14 -14.27 -29.57
CA ASN A 638 -41.91 -13.40 -28.67
C ASN A 638 -41.08 -12.27 -28.02
N ALA A 639 -40.12 -11.67 -28.71
CA ALA A 639 -39.31 -10.58 -28.13
C ALA A 639 -40.04 -9.23 -28.03
N GLY A 640 -41.19 -9.05 -28.68
CA GLY A 640 -42.00 -7.82 -28.60
C GLY A 640 -42.16 -7.09 -29.94
N ASN A 641 -42.69 -5.84 -29.91
CA ASN A 641 -43.01 -5.05 -31.12
C ASN A 641 -41.91 -4.05 -31.54
N TRP A 642 -41.74 -3.81 -32.84
CA TRP A 642 -40.97 -2.66 -33.32
C TRP A 642 -41.53 -1.33 -32.75
N PRO A 643 -40.71 -0.29 -32.45
CA PRO A 643 -39.28 -0.14 -32.71
C PRO A 643 -38.33 -0.59 -31.58
N ASN A 644 -38.84 -1.00 -30.43
CA ASN A 644 -38.03 -1.15 -29.20
C ASN A 644 -37.64 -2.59 -28.84
N TYR A 645 -38.12 -3.59 -29.58
CA TYR A 645 -38.10 -4.98 -29.13
C TYR A 645 -37.72 -5.94 -30.28
N MET A 646 -36.44 -6.37 -30.32
CA MET A 646 -35.87 -7.28 -31.34
C MET A 646 -35.42 -8.61 -30.71
N GLY A 647 -35.40 -9.70 -31.48
CA GLY A 647 -34.93 -11.00 -31.01
C GLY A 647 -33.41 -11.06 -30.89
N ILE A 648 -32.69 -10.40 -31.82
CA ILE A 648 -31.22 -10.26 -31.79
C ILE A 648 -30.86 -8.80 -32.05
N ASP A 649 -30.06 -8.21 -31.16
CA ASP A 649 -29.56 -6.85 -31.23
C ASP A 649 -28.01 -6.82 -31.22
N LEU A 650 -27.43 -6.42 -32.36
CA LEU A 650 -25.99 -6.35 -32.57
C LEU A 650 -25.54 -4.89 -32.64
N GLY A 651 -24.77 -4.45 -31.65
CA GLY A 651 -24.21 -3.11 -31.53
C GLY A 651 -22.99 -2.85 -32.43
N PRO A 652 -22.53 -1.58 -32.50
CA PRO A 652 -21.45 -1.11 -33.38
C PRO A 652 -20.10 -1.81 -33.20
N LEU A 653 -19.83 -2.37 -32.02
CA LEU A 653 -18.54 -3.00 -31.76
C LEU A 653 -18.44 -4.42 -32.34
N VAL A 654 -19.55 -5.09 -32.64
CA VAL A 654 -19.54 -6.49 -33.10
C VAL A 654 -18.83 -6.62 -34.45
N LYS A 655 -17.81 -7.47 -34.53
CA LYS A 655 -16.98 -7.69 -35.74
C LYS A 655 -17.67 -8.57 -36.78
N SER A 656 -18.33 -9.64 -36.34
CA SER A 656 -19.05 -10.56 -37.23
C SER A 656 -20.10 -11.35 -36.48
N ALA A 657 -21.31 -11.47 -37.03
CA ALA A 657 -22.32 -12.38 -36.51
C ALA A 657 -22.76 -13.37 -37.59
N ILE A 658 -22.78 -14.66 -37.26
CA ILE A 658 -23.30 -15.72 -38.14
C ILE A 658 -24.56 -16.32 -37.50
N ILE A 659 -25.69 -16.26 -38.21
CA ILE A 659 -26.96 -16.84 -37.78
C ILE A 659 -27.34 -17.92 -38.80
N GLU A 660 -27.40 -19.16 -38.35
CA GLU A 660 -27.53 -20.31 -39.23
C GLU A 660 -28.60 -21.30 -38.74
N LYS A 661 -29.50 -21.73 -39.63
CA LYS A 661 -30.53 -22.74 -39.30
C LYS A 661 -31.44 -22.34 -38.14
N CYS A 662 -31.60 -21.04 -37.89
CA CYS A 662 -32.46 -20.53 -36.82
C CYS A 662 -33.88 -20.27 -37.31
N ILE A 663 -34.83 -20.26 -36.38
CA ILE A 663 -36.19 -19.78 -36.61
C ILE A 663 -36.42 -18.55 -35.75
N ILE A 664 -36.68 -17.41 -36.38
CA ILE A 664 -36.91 -16.13 -35.70
C ILE A 664 -38.37 -15.76 -35.98
N ARG A 665 -39.24 -15.89 -34.97
CA ARG A 665 -40.68 -15.71 -35.14
C ARG A 665 -41.26 -14.71 -34.16
N ASN A 666 -42.16 -13.85 -34.62
CA ASN A 666 -42.76 -12.79 -33.77
C ASN A 666 -41.68 -11.87 -33.13
N ASN A 667 -40.60 -11.60 -33.89
CA ASN A 667 -39.47 -10.71 -33.58
C ASN A 667 -38.57 -10.54 -34.84
N GLY A 668 -37.48 -9.77 -34.76
CA GLY A 668 -36.53 -9.53 -35.86
C GLY A 668 -35.06 -9.36 -35.42
N ILE A 669 -34.16 -9.13 -36.37
CA ILE A 669 -32.73 -8.87 -36.15
C ILE A 669 -32.45 -7.39 -36.40
N ILE A 670 -31.77 -6.71 -35.48
CA ILE A 670 -31.15 -5.40 -35.73
C ILE A 670 -29.64 -5.55 -35.72
N ALA A 671 -29.01 -5.11 -36.81
CA ALA A 671 -27.57 -5.20 -36.98
C ALA A 671 -26.95 -3.82 -37.23
N ASN A 672 -26.12 -3.41 -36.29
CA ASN A 672 -25.12 -2.35 -36.42
C ASN A 672 -23.69 -2.93 -36.34
N ALA A 673 -23.52 -4.24 -36.52
CA ALA A 673 -22.22 -4.90 -36.54
C ALA A 673 -21.41 -4.57 -37.81
N GLN A 674 -20.13 -4.87 -37.84
CA GLN A 674 -19.31 -4.74 -39.07
C GLN A 674 -19.74 -5.74 -40.15
N ARG A 675 -20.05 -6.98 -39.77
CA ARG A 675 -20.53 -8.04 -40.68
C ARG A 675 -21.68 -8.86 -40.08
N LEU A 676 -22.66 -9.21 -40.90
CA LEU A 676 -23.73 -10.16 -40.57
C LEU A 676 -23.82 -11.21 -41.68
N LYS A 677 -23.98 -12.49 -41.34
CA LYS A 677 -24.35 -13.54 -42.29
C LYS A 677 -25.55 -14.30 -41.74
N VAL A 678 -26.66 -14.30 -42.47
CA VAL A 678 -27.83 -15.12 -42.17
C VAL A 678 -28.00 -16.18 -43.25
N SER A 679 -28.02 -17.46 -42.88
CA SER A 679 -28.15 -18.57 -43.83
C SER A 679 -29.07 -19.67 -43.31
N ASN A 680 -29.81 -20.30 -44.22
CA ASN A 680 -30.70 -21.43 -43.91
C ASN A 680 -31.69 -21.17 -42.75
N SER A 681 -32.04 -19.90 -42.50
CA SER A 681 -32.85 -19.49 -41.35
C SER A 681 -34.21 -18.97 -41.82
N LEU A 682 -35.27 -19.23 -41.05
CA LEU A 682 -36.63 -18.76 -41.32
C LEU A 682 -36.97 -17.59 -40.40
N ILE A 683 -37.33 -16.45 -40.98
CA ILE A 683 -37.73 -15.24 -40.26
C ILE A 683 -39.16 -14.90 -40.68
N TYR A 684 -40.13 -14.97 -39.77
CA TYR A 684 -41.55 -14.79 -40.09
C TYR A 684 -42.37 -14.20 -38.93
N GLU A 685 -43.60 -13.75 -39.22
CA GLU A 685 -44.49 -13.11 -38.23
C GLU A 685 -43.90 -11.85 -37.56
N CYS A 686 -42.94 -11.18 -38.21
CA CYS A 686 -42.31 -9.98 -37.69
C CYS A 686 -43.29 -8.79 -37.70
N LYS A 687 -43.50 -8.17 -36.54
CA LYS A 687 -44.20 -6.88 -36.42
C LYS A 687 -43.20 -5.74 -36.60
N GLY A 688 -42.82 -5.46 -37.85
CA GLY A 688 -41.81 -4.45 -38.23
C GLY A 688 -40.80 -5.00 -39.24
N HIS A 689 -39.52 -4.66 -39.09
CA HIS A 689 -38.45 -5.21 -39.93
C HIS A 689 -38.05 -6.62 -39.46
N GLY A 690 -37.99 -7.59 -40.37
CA GLY A 690 -37.41 -8.91 -40.07
C GLY A 690 -35.90 -8.86 -39.87
N ILE A 691 -35.21 -8.10 -40.72
CA ILE A 691 -33.79 -7.72 -40.56
C ILE A 691 -33.66 -6.23 -40.84
N LEU A 692 -33.11 -5.47 -39.89
CA LEU A 692 -32.75 -4.06 -40.03
C LEU A 692 -31.23 -3.91 -40.01
N LEU A 693 -30.66 -3.46 -41.13
CA LEU A 693 -29.23 -3.17 -41.24
C LEU A 693 -29.00 -1.66 -41.07
N LYS A 694 -28.05 -1.27 -40.23
CA LYS A 694 -27.63 0.14 -40.06
C LYS A 694 -26.30 0.42 -40.74
N ASN A 695 -25.19 0.02 -40.12
CA ASN A 695 -23.83 0.18 -40.66
C ASN A 695 -23.15 -1.17 -40.89
N THR A 696 -23.91 -2.14 -41.41
CA THR A 696 -23.49 -3.54 -41.47
C THR A 696 -23.30 -4.03 -42.89
N LYS A 697 -22.16 -4.68 -43.14
CA LYS A 697 -21.93 -5.46 -44.35
C LYS A 697 -22.59 -6.84 -44.20
N ALA A 698 -23.79 -7.00 -44.75
CA ALA A 698 -24.57 -8.23 -44.68
C ALA A 698 -24.33 -9.16 -45.88
#